data_AF-A0A7M5XM28-F1
#
_entry.id   AF-A0A7M5XM28-F1
#
_cell.length_a   1.000
_cell.length_b   1.000
_cell.length_c   1.000
_cell.angle_alpha   90.00
_cell.angle_beta   90.00
_cell.angle_gamma   90.00
#
_symmetry.space_group_name_H-M   'P 1'
#
loop_
_entity.id
_entity.type
_entity.pdbx_description
1 polymer ?
#
loop_
_entity_poly.entity_id
_entity_poly.type
_entity_poly.pdbx_seq_one_letter_code
_entity_poly.pdbx_strand_id
1 'polypeptide(L)'
;MAGVVKKISRRFGPKLNEKEMKCVVVGDNGIGKTRLICSYVYNQPCTDIDALNSPTHTPTIFANHNVDKNTAEFQLRHKYGRRNVKLLIWDTFGDHQKDREYSYNDADIIFVCFNIGSLQSLESVASHWIYELKKYCKHIPVVLVGLQADRRHNDPKKYYNHERKIRSLREYLQCPTRLSTRRSRRSKRSRCIDSDIARKVASDIGALLYFETSVATKFGVRELFSTAVQIGMLKKSQRTENAFLNRKAEMLQPPYLNDKSKEPCISVKHKTDFFFRSLFKDLTDTPSKLTDLEFELDDGTIWVHSLVLALSVPTLKTLFQDLSTLYTEDSKPRDRFSLDFPGFERCSVSFENQKPRFHFKIQGQINIFKSILEFYYTGDISDLDSFEDIIEMANSLDFSEVVHYLSDDEDCSRLLLSAYIQYMGQHYTENNILSDITFLVGQDLVEIPAHRVILSQRSDVFSAMLLNGDFVESSTCKVDFRDTNLESFRSVLEYLYTGECKEMSDLHGTLQLANFLCLRHLVMICEDRIAKYITQMRQEENNDVYEYVIGSYILGEYHNAPQLSAWCLHFMSTNYNDLCRHQKKEMKNSLDEETLKHLEEHRWPPVWYLKEQDYYEKTVQRMLTEQNEKRERKKRKRICSGCF
;
A
#
# COMPACT_ATOMS: atom_id res chain seq x y z
N MET A 1 -23.05 33.49 -65.87
CA MET A 1 -22.43 33.16 -64.57
C MET A 1 -20.90 33.25 -64.65
N ALA A 2 -20.32 34.45 -64.74
CA ALA A 2 -18.86 34.64 -64.83
C ALA A 2 -18.33 35.80 -63.96
N GLY A 3 -19.14 36.30 -63.00
CA GLY A 3 -18.83 37.49 -62.19
C GLY A 3 -18.57 37.23 -60.70
N VAL A 4 -18.75 36.01 -60.19
CA VAL A 4 -18.73 35.74 -58.73
C VAL A 4 -17.47 35.01 -58.26
N VAL A 5 -16.65 34.45 -59.16
CA VAL A 5 -15.46 33.67 -58.78
C VAL A 5 -14.21 34.53 -58.52
N LYS A 6 -14.20 35.82 -58.89
CA LYS A 6 -13.02 36.71 -58.70
C LYS A 6 -12.97 37.47 -57.36
N LYS A 7 -13.89 37.24 -56.42
CA LYS A 7 -13.94 37.98 -55.13
C LYS A 7 -13.68 37.14 -53.86
N ILE A 8 -13.20 35.90 -53.98
CA ILE A 8 -12.81 35.06 -52.83
C ILE A 8 -11.28 34.82 -52.74
N SER A 9 -10.48 35.27 -53.70
CA SER A 9 -9.02 35.11 -53.66
C SER A 9 -8.24 36.23 -52.94
N ARG A 10 -8.92 37.19 -52.29
CA ARG A 10 -8.29 38.31 -51.54
C ARG A 10 -8.56 38.31 -50.02
N ARG A 11 -9.01 37.18 -49.44
CA ARG A 11 -9.20 37.02 -47.98
C ARG A 11 -8.20 36.08 -47.28
N PHE A 12 -7.23 35.53 -48.00
CA PHE A 12 -6.05 34.97 -47.37
C PHE A 12 -5.00 36.08 -47.30
N GLY A 13 -4.88 36.71 -46.13
CA GLY A 13 -3.64 37.39 -45.78
C GLY A 13 -2.45 36.42 -45.96
N PRO A 14 -1.20 36.93 -46.04
CA PRO A 14 -0.04 36.05 -46.16
C PRO A 14 -0.16 34.92 -45.14
N LYS A 15 0.01 33.66 -45.55
CA LYS A 15 0.18 32.53 -44.62
C LYS A 15 1.12 33.04 -43.54
N LEU A 16 0.65 33.15 -42.29
CA LEU A 16 1.50 33.51 -41.17
C LEU A 16 2.70 32.57 -41.26
N ASN A 17 3.89 33.09 -41.62
CA ASN A 17 5.10 32.29 -41.74
C ASN A 17 5.25 31.51 -40.43
N GLU A 18 5.03 30.20 -40.49
CA GLU A 18 5.18 29.30 -39.35
C GLU A 18 6.65 29.43 -38.94
N LYS A 19 6.91 29.94 -37.72
CA LYS A 19 8.28 30.15 -37.27
C LYS A 19 8.88 28.78 -37.02
N GLU A 20 9.94 28.45 -37.74
CA GLU A 20 10.70 27.22 -37.53
C GLU A 20 11.74 27.43 -36.42
N MET A 21 12.09 26.37 -35.70
CA MET A 21 13.08 26.36 -34.63
C MET A 21 13.91 25.09 -34.75
N LYS A 22 15.24 25.20 -34.89
CA LYS A 22 16.14 24.05 -34.95
C LYS A 22 16.82 23.79 -33.61
N CYS A 23 16.60 22.60 -33.04
CA CYS A 23 17.22 22.13 -31.80
C CYS A 23 18.13 20.94 -32.11
N VAL A 24 19.41 21.05 -31.77
CA VAL A 24 20.40 19.97 -31.97
C VAL A 24 20.71 19.31 -30.63
N VAL A 25 20.71 17.98 -30.59
CA VAL A 25 20.97 17.20 -29.37
C VAL A 25 22.28 16.44 -29.51
N VAL A 26 23.24 16.71 -28.62
CA VAL A 26 24.60 16.13 -28.62
C VAL A 26 24.94 15.50 -27.27
N GLY A 27 25.94 14.61 -27.24
CA GLY A 27 26.40 13.92 -26.03
C GLY A 27 26.92 12.51 -26.35
N ASP A 28 27.53 11.86 -25.37
CA ASP A 28 28.13 10.53 -25.51
C ASP A 28 27.15 9.47 -26.05
N ASN A 29 27.69 8.39 -26.62
CA ASN A 29 26.89 7.25 -27.07
C ASN A 29 26.25 6.51 -25.89
N GLY A 30 25.03 6.00 -26.07
CA GLY A 30 24.33 5.19 -25.06
C GLY A 30 23.77 5.93 -23.85
N ILE A 31 23.86 7.27 -23.77
CA ILE A 31 23.35 8.04 -22.62
C ILE A 31 21.82 8.25 -22.61
N GLY A 32 21.14 7.97 -23.74
CA GLY A 32 19.67 8.06 -23.85
C GLY A 32 19.12 9.27 -24.62
N LYS A 33 19.90 9.92 -25.50
CA LYS A 33 19.46 11.08 -26.31
C LYS A 33 18.22 10.75 -27.16
N THR A 34 18.30 9.70 -27.96
CA THR A 34 17.19 9.23 -28.81
C THR A 34 15.95 8.88 -27.96
N ARG A 35 16.15 8.25 -26.79
CA ARG A 35 15.04 7.90 -25.88
C ARG A 35 14.33 9.15 -25.32
N LEU A 36 15.08 10.21 -25.00
CA LEU A 36 14.51 11.51 -24.62
C LEU A 36 13.66 12.10 -25.76
N ILE A 37 14.17 12.10 -26.99
CA ILE A 37 13.49 12.67 -28.15
C ILE A 37 12.21 11.89 -28.47
N CYS A 38 12.29 10.56 -28.58
CA CYS A 38 11.13 9.71 -28.82
C CYS A 38 10.06 9.88 -27.73
N SER A 39 10.47 9.96 -26.46
CA SER A 39 9.55 10.19 -25.35
C SER A 39 8.77 11.49 -25.49
N TYR A 40 9.38 12.54 -26.05
CA TYR A 40 8.74 13.82 -26.29
C TYR A 40 7.84 13.80 -27.54
N VAL A 41 8.33 13.23 -28.64
CA VAL A 41 7.62 13.17 -29.93
C VAL A 41 6.36 12.33 -29.86
N TYR A 42 6.46 11.10 -29.33
CA TYR A 42 5.34 10.15 -29.35
C TYR A 42 4.43 10.27 -28.13
N ASN A 43 4.87 10.99 -27.10
CA ASN A 43 4.12 11.17 -25.86
C ASN A 43 3.61 9.86 -25.21
N GLN A 44 4.26 8.73 -25.51
CA GLN A 44 3.85 7.41 -24.99
C GLN A 44 4.56 7.10 -23.67
N PRO A 45 3.85 6.62 -22.62
CA PRO A 45 4.51 6.04 -21.46
C PRO A 45 5.29 4.80 -21.91
N CYS A 46 6.62 4.81 -21.75
CA CYS A 46 7.43 3.61 -22.00
C CYS A 46 7.32 2.69 -20.78
N THR A 47 6.17 2.06 -20.60
CA THR A 47 6.00 0.91 -19.71
C THR A 47 6.38 -0.40 -20.39
N ASP A 48 6.36 -0.44 -21.73
CA ASP A 48 6.79 -1.59 -22.52
C ASP A 48 8.31 -1.58 -22.68
N ILE A 49 8.97 -2.08 -21.65
CA ILE A 49 10.41 -2.30 -21.60
C ILE A 49 10.86 -3.29 -22.71
N ASP A 50 9.99 -4.16 -23.20
CA ASP A 50 10.32 -5.16 -24.23
C ASP A 50 10.54 -4.57 -25.64
N ALA A 51 9.90 -3.45 -25.98
CA ALA A 51 10.15 -2.75 -27.24
C ALA A 51 11.51 -2.01 -27.26
N LEU A 52 12.10 -1.76 -26.08
CA LEU A 52 13.42 -1.11 -25.93
C LEU A 52 14.54 -2.06 -25.50
N ASN A 53 14.21 -3.23 -24.94
CA ASN A 53 15.15 -4.29 -24.53
C ASN A 53 15.27 -5.43 -25.54
N SER A 54 14.54 -5.39 -26.67
CA SER A 54 14.88 -6.25 -27.80
C SER A 54 16.36 -6.03 -28.15
N PRO A 55 17.17 -7.09 -28.34
CA PRO A 55 18.56 -6.97 -28.79
C PRO A 55 18.68 -6.27 -30.15
N THR A 56 17.55 -6.04 -30.82
CA THR A 56 17.41 -5.03 -31.87
C THR A 56 17.22 -3.64 -31.25
N HIS A 57 18.23 -3.11 -30.56
CA HIS A 57 18.41 -1.66 -30.52
C HIS A 57 18.57 -1.24 -31.98
N THR A 58 17.49 -0.90 -32.67
CA THR A 58 17.61 -0.32 -34.01
C THR A 58 18.28 1.04 -33.79
N PRO A 59 19.55 1.22 -34.19
CA PRO A 59 20.15 2.55 -34.20
C PRO A 59 19.24 3.46 -35.04
N THR A 60 19.27 4.76 -34.77
CA THR A 60 18.58 5.95 -35.31
C THR A 60 18.11 5.92 -36.79
N ILE A 61 17.50 4.82 -37.26
CA ILE A 61 17.13 4.49 -38.66
C ILE A 61 15.65 4.79 -38.92
N PHE A 62 14.87 5.21 -37.92
CA PHE A 62 13.53 5.75 -38.17
C PHE A 62 13.59 7.23 -38.60
N ALA A 63 14.27 7.49 -39.72
CA ALA A 63 14.05 8.67 -40.54
C ALA A 63 13.55 8.19 -41.90
N ASN A 64 12.29 8.52 -42.21
CA ASN A 64 11.67 8.27 -43.52
C ASN A 64 12.59 8.75 -44.64
N HIS A 65 12.62 7.98 -45.73
CA HIS A 65 13.37 8.19 -46.96
C HIS A 65 13.70 9.67 -47.28
N ASN A 66 15.02 9.95 -47.37
CA ASN A 66 15.70 11.18 -47.84
C ASN A 66 16.37 12.10 -46.80
N VAL A 67 16.90 11.58 -45.70
CA VAL A 67 17.85 12.32 -44.82
C VAL A 67 19.05 11.44 -44.49
N ASP A 68 20.25 12.04 -44.36
CA ASP A 68 21.53 11.38 -44.06
C ASP A 68 21.42 10.30 -42.97
N LYS A 69 22.07 9.14 -43.19
CA LYS A 69 21.98 7.93 -42.36
C LYS A 69 22.38 8.11 -40.88
N ASN A 70 22.93 9.27 -40.51
CA ASN A 70 23.56 9.55 -39.23
C ASN A 70 22.88 10.70 -38.44
N THR A 71 21.74 11.22 -38.91
CA THR A 71 20.95 12.21 -38.16
C THR A 71 19.46 12.02 -38.42
N ALA A 72 18.67 11.86 -37.36
CA ALA A 72 17.21 11.83 -37.48
C ALA A 72 16.61 13.22 -37.23
N GLU A 73 15.70 13.63 -38.11
CA GLU A 73 14.94 14.88 -37.99
C GLU A 73 13.50 14.59 -37.54
N PHE A 74 13.07 15.25 -36.46
CA PHE A 74 11.69 15.20 -35.98
C PHE A 74 11.05 16.58 -36.10
N GLN A 75 9.84 16.63 -36.66
CA GLN A 75 9.07 17.86 -36.81
C GLN A 75 7.83 17.86 -35.90
N LEU A 76 7.73 18.86 -35.02
CA LEU A 76 6.61 19.02 -34.10
C LEU A 76 6.03 20.43 -34.12
N ARG A 77 4.72 20.55 -33.88
CA ARG A 77 4.07 21.85 -33.66
C ARG A 77 4.02 22.18 -32.18
N HIS A 78 4.69 23.26 -31.79
CA HIS A 78 4.70 23.78 -30.43
C HIS A 78 3.94 25.10 -30.34
N LYS A 79 3.21 25.34 -29.25
CA LYS A 79 2.56 26.62 -28.99
C LYS A 79 3.47 27.52 -28.16
N TYR A 80 3.72 28.75 -28.60
CA TYR A 80 4.39 29.82 -27.82
C TYR A 80 3.51 31.07 -27.82
N GLY A 81 2.84 31.33 -26.68
CA GLY A 81 1.79 32.35 -26.60
C GLY A 81 0.61 32.00 -27.53
N ARG A 82 0.28 32.89 -28.47
CA ARG A 82 -0.74 32.66 -29.50
C ARG A 82 -0.20 32.14 -30.84
N ARG A 83 1.08 31.76 -30.91
CA ARG A 83 1.75 31.34 -32.16
C ARG A 83 2.08 29.86 -32.16
N ASN A 84 1.95 29.23 -33.32
CA ASN A 84 2.50 27.90 -33.60
C ASN A 84 3.95 28.05 -34.08
N VAL A 85 4.81 27.19 -33.56
CA VAL A 85 6.25 27.11 -33.86
C VAL A 85 6.53 25.69 -34.31
N LYS A 86 7.19 25.54 -35.46
CA LYS A 86 7.64 24.25 -35.95
C LYS A 86 9.00 23.94 -35.32
N LEU A 87 9.05 23.01 -34.38
CA LEU A 87 10.28 22.53 -33.75
C LEU A 87 10.87 21.39 -34.57
N LEU A 88 12.09 21.60 -35.06
CA LEU A 88 12.93 20.64 -35.78
C LEU A 88 13.99 20.12 -34.81
N ILE A 89 13.92 18.85 -34.44
CA ILE A 89 14.86 18.21 -33.51
C ILE A 89 15.83 17.36 -34.33
N TRP A 90 17.12 17.59 -34.13
CA TRP A 90 18.22 16.87 -34.78
C TRP A 90 18.89 15.96 -33.76
N ASP A 91 18.68 14.66 -33.86
CA ASP A 91 19.36 13.64 -33.05
C ASP A 91 20.71 13.28 -33.68
N THR A 92 21.81 13.38 -32.93
CA THR A 92 23.17 13.17 -33.45
C THR A 92 23.88 12.00 -32.77
N PHE A 93 24.63 11.21 -33.54
CA PHE A 93 25.52 10.19 -32.99
C PHE A 93 26.76 10.81 -32.34
N GLY A 94 27.23 10.19 -31.26
CA GLY A 94 28.37 10.66 -30.48
C GLY A 94 29.70 10.58 -31.24
N ASP A 95 29.91 9.50 -32.00
CA ASP A 95 31.24 9.13 -32.52
C ASP A 95 31.50 9.58 -33.98
N HIS A 96 30.58 10.32 -34.61
CA HIS A 96 30.67 10.72 -36.04
C HIS A 96 30.80 12.24 -36.22
N GLN A 97 32.02 12.75 -36.03
CA GLN A 97 32.31 14.20 -35.99
C GLN A 97 31.99 14.95 -37.29
N LYS A 98 32.32 14.40 -38.47
CA LYS A 98 32.20 15.11 -39.76
C LYS A 98 30.76 15.47 -40.12
N ASP A 99 29.81 14.57 -39.88
CA ASP A 99 28.41 14.78 -40.26
C ASP A 99 27.70 15.72 -39.27
N ARG A 100 28.14 15.70 -38.01
CA ARG A 100 27.59 16.54 -36.94
C ARG A 100 27.90 18.03 -37.11
N GLU A 101 29.00 18.36 -37.80
CA GLU A 101 29.32 19.74 -38.19
C GLU A 101 28.18 20.38 -39.01
N TYR A 102 27.60 19.63 -39.95
CA TYR A 102 26.47 20.11 -40.77
C TYR A 102 25.20 20.30 -39.95
N SER A 103 24.99 19.47 -38.91
CA SER A 103 23.83 19.59 -38.03
C SER A 103 23.80 20.91 -37.26
N TYR A 104 24.94 21.56 -37.00
CA TYR A 104 25.02 22.82 -36.26
C TYR A 104 24.60 24.05 -37.06
N ASN A 105 24.62 23.97 -38.40
CA ASN A 105 24.24 25.10 -39.25
C ASN A 105 22.81 25.54 -38.96
N ASP A 106 22.63 26.85 -38.78
CA ASP A 106 21.35 27.50 -38.45
C ASP A 106 20.65 26.94 -37.20
N ALA A 107 21.38 26.28 -36.29
CA ALA A 107 20.79 25.82 -35.04
C ALA A 107 20.41 27.01 -34.14
N ASP A 108 19.23 26.93 -33.55
CA ASP A 108 18.70 27.96 -32.66
C ASP A 108 19.09 27.72 -31.21
N ILE A 109 19.22 26.44 -30.84
CA ILE A 109 19.59 25.98 -29.50
C ILE A 109 20.24 24.60 -29.57
N ILE A 110 21.14 24.32 -28.62
CA ILE A 110 21.83 23.04 -28.50
C ILE A 110 21.60 22.45 -27.11
N PHE A 111 21.20 21.18 -27.07
CA PHE A 111 21.20 20.37 -25.86
C PHE A 111 22.50 19.59 -25.80
N VAL A 112 23.25 19.78 -24.71
CA VAL A 112 24.40 18.95 -24.39
C VAL A 112 23.99 17.98 -23.29
N CYS A 113 23.94 16.70 -23.61
CA CYS A 113 23.39 15.67 -22.73
C CYS A 113 24.50 14.86 -22.06
N PHE A 114 24.27 14.43 -20.81
CA PHE A 114 25.05 13.42 -20.10
C PHE A 114 24.13 12.48 -19.33
N ASN A 115 24.64 11.33 -18.88
CA ASN A 115 23.89 10.39 -18.03
C ASN A 115 24.21 10.66 -16.55
N ILE A 116 23.18 10.88 -15.73
CA ILE A 116 23.33 11.17 -14.28
C ILE A 116 24.05 10.02 -13.54
N GLY A 117 23.94 8.78 -14.02
CA GLY A 117 24.64 7.62 -13.47
C GLY A 117 26.10 7.46 -13.93
N SER A 118 26.63 8.35 -14.78
CA SER A 118 27.97 8.23 -15.36
C SER A 118 28.77 9.53 -15.28
N LEU A 119 29.68 9.60 -14.30
CA LEU A 119 30.60 10.74 -14.14
C LEU A 119 31.42 10.99 -15.41
N GLN A 120 31.86 9.93 -16.08
CA GLN A 120 32.60 10.04 -17.35
C GLN A 120 31.83 10.82 -18.40
N SER A 121 30.52 10.59 -18.53
CA SER A 121 29.71 11.32 -19.50
C SER A 121 29.57 12.81 -19.18
N LEU A 122 29.65 13.20 -17.90
CA LEU A 122 29.69 14.60 -17.49
C LEU A 122 31.07 15.22 -17.74
N GLU A 123 32.16 14.47 -17.55
CA GLU A 123 33.51 14.94 -17.89
C GLU A 123 33.64 15.21 -19.40
N SER A 124 33.08 14.32 -20.23
CA SER A 124 33.02 14.47 -21.70
C SER A 124 32.34 15.76 -22.15
N VAL A 125 31.36 16.29 -21.39
CA VAL A 125 30.66 17.56 -21.69
C VAL A 125 31.68 18.69 -21.86
N ALA A 126 32.57 18.85 -20.89
CA ALA A 126 33.54 19.94 -20.92
C ALA A 126 34.73 19.62 -21.85
N SER A 127 35.24 18.39 -21.81
CA SER A 127 36.47 18.02 -22.51
C SER A 127 36.30 17.80 -24.01
N HIS A 128 35.10 17.42 -24.46
CA HIS A 128 34.83 17.11 -25.86
C HIS A 128 33.71 17.99 -26.43
N TRP A 129 32.49 17.87 -25.90
CA TRP A 129 31.30 18.49 -26.50
C TRP A 129 31.38 20.00 -26.56
N ILE A 130 31.76 20.66 -25.46
CA ILE A 130 31.86 22.12 -25.42
C ILE A 130 33.07 22.63 -26.21
N TYR A 131 34.17 21.87 -26.25
CA TYR A 131 35.30 22.19 -27.12
C TYR A 131 34.89 22.21 -28.60
N GLU A 132 34.15 21.19 -29.03
CA GLU A 132 33.63 21.09 -30.39
C GLU A 132 32.64 22.21 -30.73
N LEU A 133 31.64 22.45 -29.87
CA LEU A 133 30.67 23.53 -30.10
C LEU A 133 31.34 24.90 -30.15
N LYS A 134 32.40 25.13 -29.36
CA LYS A 134 33.20 26.35 -29.45
C LYS A 134 34.01 26.45 -30.74
N LYS A 135 34.32 25.34 -31.43
CA LYS A 135 34.99 25.37 -32.72
C LYS A 135 34.04 25.77 -33.85
N TYR A 136 32.81 25.23 -33.85
CA TYR A 136 31.89 25.38 -34.98
C TYR A 136 30.76 26.40 -34.78
N CYS A 137 30.30 26.65 -33.54
CA CYS A 137 29.06 27.42 -33.30
C CYS A 137 29.01 28.18 -31.96
N LYS A 138 29.98 29.09 -31.73
CA LYS A 138 30.14 29.87 -30.48
C LYS A 138 28.94 30.71 -30.03
N HIS A 139 28.04 31.11 -30.94
CA HIS A 139 26.92 32.03 -30.66
C HIS A 139 25.58 31.31 -30.41
N ILE A 140 25.57 29.98 -30.41
CA ILE A 140 24.34 29.21 -30.24
C ILE A 140 24.15 28.90 -28.74
N PRO A 141 22.98 29.21 -28.15
CA PRO A 141 22.75 28.96 -26.74
C PRO A 141 22.75 27.47 -26.43
N VAL A 142 23.39 27.12 -25.31
CA VAL A 142 23.51 25.75 -24.81
C VAL A 142 22.64 25.56 -23.57
N VAL A 143 21.94 24.43 -23.51
CA VAL A 143 21.29 23.91 -22.30
C VAL A 143 21.97 22.60 -21.93
N LEU A 144 22.43 22.49 -20.68
CA LEU A 144 22.98 21.24 -20.15
C LEU A 144 21.83 20.33 -19.70
N VAL A 145 21.84 19.06 -20.09
CA VAL A 145 20.76 18.12 -19.81
C VAL A 145 21.30 16.84 -19.16
N GLY A 146 20.91 16.57 -17.92
CA GLY A 146 21.13 15.29 -17.25
C GLY A 146 20.01 14.30 -17.59
N LEU A 147 20.35 13.16 -18.16
CA LEU A 147 19.42 12.10 -18.53
C LEU A 147 19.37 11.01 -17.45
N GLN A 148 18.25 10.28 -17.40
CA GLN A 148 18.01 9.14 -16.50
C GLN A 148 18.01 9.53 -15.02
N ALA A 149 17.35 10.64 -14.68
CA ALA A 149 17.27 11.14 -13.30
C ALA A 149 16.64 10.14 -12.32
N ASP A 150 15.77 9.24 -12.79
CA ASP A 150 15.17 8.14 -12.05
C ASP A 150 16.19 7.24 -11.33
N ARG A 151 17.41 7.14 -11.87
CA ARG A 151 18.49 6.34 -11.27
C ARG A 151 18.98 6.85 -9.92
N ARG A 152 18.73 8.12 -9.56
CA ARG A 152 19.02 8.63 -8.21
C ARG A 152 18.09 8.05 -7.15
N HIS A 153 16.95 7.52 -7.56
CA HIS A 153 15.86 7.14 -6.66
C HIS A 153 15.85 5.65 -6.35
N ASN A 154 16.25 4.83 -7.32
CA ASN A 154 16.29 3.38 -7.18
C ASN A 154 17.49 2.84 -6.36
N ASP A 155 18.28 3.71 -5.70
CA ASP A 155 19.40 3.29 -4.84
C ASP A 155 19.66 4.30 -3.68
N PRO A 156 18.85 4.28 -2.61
CA PRO A 156 19.01 5.17 -1.46
C PRO A 156 20.36 5.01 -0.73
N LYS A 157 21.03 3.86 -0.85
CA LYS A 157 22.34 3.58 -0.23
C LYS A 157 23.51 4.33 -0.89
N LYS A 158 23.28 5.07 -1.98
CA LYS A 158 24.33 5.78 -2.73
C LYS A 158 24.48 7.27 -2.42
N TYR A 159 23.62 7.86 -1.57
CA TYR A 159 23.56 9.32 -1.40
C TYR A 159 24.51 9.93 -0.34
N TYR A 160 25.43 9.17 0.25
CA TYR A 160 26.34 9.69 1.26
C TYR A 160 27.79 9.93 0.74
N ASN A 161 28.24 11.17 0.92
CA ASN A 161 29.60 11.72 0.84
C ASN A 161 30.20 12.00 -0.55
N HIS A 162 30.07 13.26 -0.99
CA HIS A 162 30.76 13.80 -2.16
C HIS A 162 31.83 14.88 -1.89
N GLU A 163 32.39 15.00 -0.67
CA GLU A 163 33.41 16.02 -0.40
C GLU A 163 34.83 15.72 -0.92
N ARG A 164 35.16 14.49 -1.34
CA ARG A 164 36.58 14.09 -1.48
C ARG A 164 37.11 13.76 -2.88
N LYS A 165 36.42 14.05 -3.99
CA LYS A 165 37.01 13.69 -5.31
C LYS A 165 36.49 14.41 -6.55
N ILE A 166 36.53 15.74 -6.56
CA ILE A 166 36.49 16.49 -7.84
C ILE A 166 37.64 17.50 -7.82
N ARG A 167 38.69 17.23 -8.60
CA ARG A 167 39.68 18.26 -8.93
C ARG A 167 38.95 19.36 -9.70
N SER A 168 39.19 20.61 -9.38
CA SER A 168 38.48 21.74 -9.98
C SER A 168 38.57 21.69 -11.52
N LEU A 169 37.44 21.75 -12.22
CA LEU A 169 37.36 21.76 -13.69
C LEU A 169 38.17 22.89 -14.36
N ARG A 170 38.50 23.95 -13.61
CA ARG A 170 39.47 24.98 -14.02
C ARG A 170 40.85 24.42 -14.40
N GLU A 171 41.32 23.35 -13.75
CA GLU A 171 42.58 22.68 -14.10
C GLU A 171 42.51 21.95 -15.45
N TYR A 172 41.36 21.38 -15.80
CA TYR A 172 41.18 20.64 -17.06
C TYR A 172 41.10 21.56 -18.28
N LEU A 173 40.47 22.72 -18.14
CA LEU A 173 40.34 23.70 -19.22
C LEU A 173 41.67 24.43 -19.55
N GLN A 174 42.69 24.31 -18.69
CA GLN A 174 44.00 24.96 -18.86
C GLN A 174 45.04 24.09 -19.56
N CYS A 175 44.85 22.76 -19.73
CA CYS A 175 45.84 21.91 -20.37
C CYS A 175 45.21 20.66 -21.07
N PRO A 176 45.03 20.67 -22.41
CA PRO A 176 44.35 19.59 -23.14
C PRO A 176 45.15 18.27 -23.28
N THR A 177 46.45 18.24 -22.95
CA THR A 177 47.38 17.23 -23.48
C THR A 177 47.86 16.14 -22.51
N ARG A 178 47.33 16.04 -21.28
CA ARG A 178 47.71 14.95 -20.35
C ARG A 178 46.66 13.86 -20.24
N LEU A 179 46.37 13.22 -21.37
CA LEU A 179 45.75 11.90 -21.41
C LEU A 179 46.87 10.87 -21.59
N SER A 180 47.36 10.30 -20.49
CA SER A 180 47.55 8.86 -20.36
C SER A 180 48.37 8.47 -19.12
N THR A 181 47.92 7.35 -18.56
CA THR A 181 48.65 6.32 -17.82
C THR A 181 48.40 6.23 -16.31
N ARG A 182 47.93 5.02 -15.95
CA ARG A 182 47.90 4.36 -14.63
C ARG A 182 46.87 4.94 -13.63
N ARG A 183 46.05 4.15 -12.92
CA ARG A 183 46.08 2.73 -12.56
C ARG A 183 44.69 2.27 -12.01
N SER A 184 44.43 0.97 -12.15
CA SER A 184 43.67 0.08 -11.24
C SER A 184 42.16 -0.12 -11.43
N ARG A 185 41.88 -1.32 -11.98
CA ARG A 185 40.67 -2.14 -11.83
C ARG A 185 40.29 -2.29 -10.34
N ARG A 186 39.24 -1.61 -9.94
CA ARG A 186 38.22 -2.12 -9.01
C ARG A 186 36.90 -1.63 -9.57
N SER A 187 35.95 -2.53 -9.79
CA SER A 187 34.57 -2.20 -10.17
C SER A 187 33.97 -1.30 -9.09
N LYS A 188 34.19 0.01 -9.19
CA LYS A 188 33.56 1.02 -8.35
C LYS A 188 32.20 1.25 -8.96
N ARG A 189 31.17 0.69 -8.33
CA ARG A 189 29.76 1.01 -8.60
C ARG A 189 29.64 2.53 -8.76
N SER A 190 29.33 2.97 -9.98
CA SER A 190 29.20 4.40 -10.32
C SER A 190 28.11 5.01 -9.43
N ARG A 191 28.48 6.02 -8.65
CA ARG A 191 27.52 6.82 -7.85
C ARG A 191 26.86 7.83 -8.79
N CYS A 192 25.58 8.11 -8.56
CA CYS A 192 24.88 9.15 -9.31
C CYS A 192 25.52 10.52 -9.04
N ILE A 193 25.57 11.36 -10.05
CA ILE A 193 26.09 12.74 -9.97
C ILE A 193 25.05 13.58 -9.23
N ASP A 194 25.47 14.38 -8.25
CA ASP A 194 24.61 15.35 -7.56
C ASP A 194 24.29 16.57 -8.44
N SER A 195 23.09 17.15 -8.29
CA SER A 195 22.67 18.32 -9.07
C SER A 195 23.60 19.51 -8.90
N ASP A 196 24.16 19.73 -7.70
CA ASP A 196 25.12 20.81 -7.44
C ASP A 196 26.37 20.73 -8.34
N ILE A 197 26.89 19.52 -8.54
CA ILE A 197 28.06 19.28 -9.40
C ILE A 197 27.71 19.62 -10.84
N ALA A 198 26.58 19.11 -11.34
CA ALA A 198 26.12 19.36 -12.70
C ALA A 198 25.79 20.84 -12.94
N ARG A 199 25.19 21.54 -11.97
CA ARG A 199 24.94 22.98 -12.02
C ARG A 199 26.24 23.78 -12.07
N LYS A 200 27.27 23.36 -11.33
CA LYS A 200 28.60 23.97 -11.42
C LYS A 200 29.20 23.80 -12.82
N VAL A 201 29.12 22.59 -13.40
CA VAL A 201 29.56 22.35 -14.78
C VAL A 201 28.79 23.23 -15.76
N ALA A 202 27.45 23.32 -15.62
CA ALA A 202 26.62 24.20 -16.46
C ALA A 202 27.08 25.66 -16.41
N SER A 203 27.44 26.15 -15.22
CA SER A 203 27.99 27.50 -15.05
C SER A 203 29.36 27.64 -15.72
N ASP A 204 30.27 26.69 -15.53
CA ASP A 204 31.64 26.74 -16.07
C ASP A 204 31.68 26.70 -17.61
N ILE A 205 30.74 25.98 -18.24
CA ILE A 205 30.64 25.90 -19.71
C ILE A 205 29.84 27.05 -20.32
N GLY A 206 29.22 27.90 -19.51
CA GLY A 206 28.38 29.01 -19.97
C GLY A 206 27.00 28.56 -20.49
N ALA A 207 26.46 27.43 -20.00
CA ALA A 207 25.11 26.99 -20.35
C ALA A 207 24.07 27.96 -19.77
N LEU A 208 22.98 28.18 -20.52
CA LEU A 208 21.90 29.07 -20.10
C LEU A 208 21.12 28.51 -18.91
N LEU A 209 20.82 27.22 -18.96
CA LEU A 209 20.04 26.46 -17.99
C LEU A 209 20.60 25.04 -17.85
N TYR A 210 20.27 24.42 -16.73
CA TYR A 210 20.48 23.00 -16.46
C TYR A 210 19.12 22.35 -16.24
N PHE A 211 18.87 21.22 -16.93
CA PHE A 211 17.69 20.40 -16.75
C PHE A 211 18.09 18.96 -16.43
N GLU A 212 17.30 18.31 -15.60
CA GLU A 212 17.31 16.87 -15.42
C GLU A 212 16.05 16.26 -16.04
N THR A 213 16.20 15.09 -16.65
CA THR A 213 15.07 14.40 -17.30
C THR A 213 15.06 12.92 -16.94
N SER A 214 13.86 12.39 -16.77
CA SER A 214 13.60 10.96 -16.63
C SER A 214 12.53 10.57 -17.63
N VAL A 215 12.87 9.69 -18.57
CA VAL A 215 11.89 9.14 -19.51
C VAL A 215 10.96 8.16 -18.81
N ALA A 216 11.46 7.45 -17.78
CA ALA A 216 10.68 6.50 -17.00
C ALA A 216 9.53 7.18 -16.25
N THR A 217 9.80 8.33 -15.62
CA THR A 217 8.81 9.08 -14.82
C THR A 217 8.22 10.28 -15.56
N LYS A 218 8.64 10.50 -16.82
CA LYS A 218 8.31 11.66 -17.66
C LYS A 218 8.75 13.03 -17.10
N PHE A 219 9.47 13.05 -15.99
CA PHE A 219 9.96 14.28 -15.37
C PHE A 219 10.86 15.08 -16.32
N GLY A 220 10.57 16.37 -16.47
CA GLY A 220 11.42 17.34 -17.16
C GLY A 220 11.44 17.25 -18.69
N VAL A 221 10.87 16.20 -19.28
CA VAL A 221 10.94 15.96 -20.73
C VAL A 221 10.20 17.07 -21.48
N ARG A 222 8.93 17.32 -21.14
CA ARG A 222 8.13 18.33 -21.84
C ARG A 222 8.60 19.75 -21.55
N GLU A 223 9.00 20.00 -20.31
CA GLU A 223 9.47 21.29 -19.82
C GLU A 223 10.77 21.69 -20.52
N LEU A 224 11.70 20.75 -20.71
CA LEU A 224 12.97 20.97 -21.43
C LEU A 224 12.72 21.49 -22.87
N PHE A 225 11.94 20.76 -23.67
CA PHE A 225 11.68 21.15 -25.06
C PHE A 225 10.82 22.42 -25.15
N SER A 226 9.87 22.60 -24.23
CA SER A 226 9.07 23.84 -24.15
C SER A 226 9.96 25.04 -23.85
N THR A 227 10.87 24.91 -22.89
CA THR A 227 11.84 25.94 -22.49
C THR A 227 12.77 26.27 -23.64
N ALA A 228 13.24 25.26 -24.38
CA ALA A 228 14.06 25.46 -25.58
C ALA A 228 13.35 26.28 -26.65
N VAL A 229 12.06 26.00 -26.92
CA VAL A 229 11.25 26.82 -27.82
C VAL A 229 11.14 28.26 -27.32
N GLN A 230 11.00 28.48 -26.01
CA GLN A 230 10.96 29.83 -25.47
C GLN A 230 12.31 30.56 -25.67
N ILE A 231 13.44 29.92 -25.37
CA ILE A 231 14.79 30.47 -25.53
C ILE A 231 15.05 30.88 -26.99
N GLY A 232 14.83 29.95 -27.93
CA GLY A 232 15.12 30.23 -29.33
C GLY A 232 14.17 31.29 -29.92
N MET A 233 12.91 31.36 -29.47
CA MET A 233 11.98 32.42 -29.90
C MET A 233 12.40 33.80 -29.38
N LEU A 234 12.92 33.88 -28.15
CA LEU A 234 13.47 35.12 -27.61
C LEU A 234 14.67 35.60 -28.44
N LYS A 235 15.59 34.69 -28.80
CA LYS A 235 16.74 34.99 -29.66
C LYS A 235 16.32 35.49 -31.05
N LYS A 236 15.42 34.78 -31.73
CA LYS A 236 14.91 35.18 -33.07
C LYS A 236 14.17 36.51 -33.08
N SER A 237 13.62 36.93 -31.95
CA SER A 237 12.90 38.21 -31.84
C SER A 237 13.81 39.42 -31.65
N GLN A 238 15.15 39.25 -31.67
CA GLN A 238 16.16 40.27 -31.35
C GLN A 238 15.90 40.99 -30.01
N ARG A 239 15.08 40.41 -29.13
CA ARG A 239 14.87 40.94 -27.80
C ARG A 239 16.18 40.81 -27.05
N THR A 240 16.66 41.93 -26.51
CA THR A 240 17.95 42.06 -25.81
C THR A 240 18.16 40.93 -24.80
N GLU A 241 19.42 40.58 -24.50
CA GLU A 241 19.83 39.66 -23.42
C GLU A 241 19.09 39.91 -22.09
N ASN A 242 18.77 41.18 -21.82
CA ASN A 242 17.94 41.60 -20.68
C ASN A 242 16.53 40.96 -20.64
N ALA A 243 15.90 40.69 -21.77
CA ALA A 243 14.58 40.07 -21.85
C ALA A 243 14.61 38.58 -21.47
N PHE A 244 15.70 37.88 -21.80
CA PHE A 244 15.95 36.51 -21.35
C PHE A 244 16.27 36.47 -19.85
N LEU A 245 17.18 37.32 -19.37
CA LEU A 245 17.52 37.42 -17.94
C LEU A 245 16.29 37.73 -17.06
N ASN A 246 15.34 38.52 -17.58
CA ASN A 246 14.09 38.83 -16.87
C ASN A 246 13.08 37.67 -16.83
N ARG A 247 13.25 36.61 -17.62
CA ARG A 247 12.37 35.42 -17.63
C ARG A 247 13.07 34.15 -17.16
N LYS A 248 14.38 34.21 -16.91
CA LYS A 248 15.19 33.07 -16.49
C LYS A 248 14.64 32.37 -15.23
N ALA A 249 14.09 33.13 -14.29
CA ALA A 249 13.45 32.58 -13.08
C ALA A 249 12.22 31.70 -13.39
N GLU A 250 11.40 32.10 -14.37
CA GLU A 250 10.21 31.37 -14.82
C GLU A 250 10.57 30.06 -15.56
N MET A 251 11.84 29.93 -15.96
CA MET A 251 12.35 28.82 -16.78
C MET A 251 13.23 27.86 -15.96
N LEU A 252 13.36 28.08 -14.63
CA LEU A 252 14.07 27.16 -13.75
C LEU A 252 13.21 25.92 -13.51
N GLN A 253 13.85 24.76 -13.58
CA GLN A 253 13.19 23.49 -13.30
C GLN A 253 13.08 23.28 -11.77
N PRO A 254 11.88 22.99 -11.23
CA PRO A 254 11.74 22.55 -9.85
C PRO A 254 12.37 21.16 -9.69
N PRO A 255 12.91 20.81 -8.50
CA PRO A 255 13.44 19.48 -8.27
C PRO A 255 12.36 18.42 -8.38
N TYR A 256 12.73 17.25 -8.87
CA TYR A 256 11.81 16.12 -8.95
C TYR A 256 11.53 15.57 -7.56
N LEU A 257 10.25 15.43 -7.19
CA LEU A 257 9.84 14.66 -6.03
C LEU A 257 9.25 13.34 -6.52
N ASN A 258 9.76 12.22 -6.02
CA ASN A 258 9.21 10.91 -6.35
C ASN A 258 7.89 10.70 -5.64
N ASP A 259 7.07 9.84 -6.23
CA ASP A 259 5.90 9.30 -5.55
C ASP A 259 6.31 8.56 -4.28
N LYS A 260 5.41 8.56 -3.29
CA LYS A 260 5.57 7.78 -2.07
C LYS A 260 5.71 6.30 -2.43
N SER A 261 6.49 5.56 -1.63
CA SER A 261 6.53 4.10 -1.73
C SER A 261 5.12 3.53 -1.62
N LYS A 262 4.85 2.44 -2.35
CA LYS A 262 3.55 1.77 -2.28
C LYS A 262 3.27 1.31 -0.85
N GLU A 263 2.05 1.56 -0.40
CA GLU A 263 1.57 1.15 0.91
C GLU A 263 1.54 -0.38 1.04
N PRO A 264 2.00 -0.95 2.17
CA PRO A 264 1.85 -2.37 2.47
C PRO A 264 0.38 -2.76 2.50
N CYS A 265 0.04 -3.89 1.88
CA CYS A 265 -1.33 -4.41 1.89
C CYS A 265 -1.54 -5.25 3.15
N ILE A 266 -2.57 -4.93 3.92
CA ILE A 266 -3.07 -5.80 4.99
C ILE A 266 -4.12 -6.72 4.37
N SER A 267 -3.92 -8.03 4.49
CA SER A 267 -4.81 -9.05 3.97
C SER A 267 -5.43 -9.84 5.12
N VAL A 268 -6.75 -9.73 5.23
CA VAL A 268 -7.54 -10.61 6.10
C VAL A 268 -7.93 -11.82 5.25
N LYS A 269 -7.37 -12.99 5.58
CA LYS A 269 -7.70 -14.24 4.89
C LYS A 269 -9.17 -14.61 5.12
N HIS A 270 -9.76 -15.33 4.17
CA HIS A 270 -11.14 -15.83 4.30
C HIS A 270 -11.26 -16.78 5.50
N LYS A 271 -12.41 -16.68 6.16
CA LYS A 271 -12.81 -17.50 7.31
C LYS A 271 -12.83 -18.98 6.90
N THR A 272 -12.09 -19.83 7.58
CA THR A 272 -12.27 -21.28 7.53
C THR A 272 -13.15 -21.69 8.70
N ASP A 273 -14.46 -21.43 8.61
CA ASP A 273 -15.40 -21.79 9.68
C ASP A 273 -15.73 -23.29 9.60
N PHE A 274 -14.82 -24.11 10.12
CA PHE A 274 -15.03 -25.56 10.31
C PHE A 274 -15.51 -25.87 11.72
N PHE A 275 -15.89 -24.88 12.53
CA PHE A 275 -16.17 -25.05 13.97
C PHE A 275 -17.16 -26.18 14.26
N PHE A 276 -18.36 -26.13 13.68
CA PHE A 276 -19.35 -27.17 13.95
C PHE A 276 -19.03 -28.50 13.26
N ARG A 277 -18.34 -28.46 12.11
CA ARG A 277 -17.79 -29.68 11.47
C ARG A 277 -16.72 -30.34 12.34
N SER A 278 -16.00 -29.60 13.16
CA SER A 278 -15.06 -30.12 14.15
C SER A 278 -15.83 -30.79 15.29
N LEU A 279 -16.82 -30.10 15.86
CA LEU A 279 -17.68 -30.64 16.91
C LEU A 279 -18.43 -31.92 16.49
N PHE A 280 -18.82 -32.04 15.21
CA PHE A 280 -19.46 -33.26 14.69
C PHE A 280 -18.53 -34.49 14.79
N LYS A 281 -17.21 -34.29 14.68
CA LYS A 281 -16.23 -35.39 14.81
C LYS A 281 -16.08 -35.88 16.25
N ASP A 282 -16.47 -35.06 17.23
CA ASP A 282 -16.41 -35.40 18.65
C ASP A 282 -17.61 -36.28 19.08
N LEU A 283 -18.58 -36.52 18.19
CA LEU A 283 -19.74 -37.38 18.42
C LEU A 283 -19.34 -38.86 18.32
N THR A 284 -19.12 -39.48 19.48
CA THR A 284 -18.67 -40.88 19.58
C THR A 284 -19.50 -41.67 20.61
N ASP A 285 -19.26 -42.98 20.69
CA ASP A 285 -19.84 -43.91 21.67
C ASP A 285 -19.27 -43.73 23.09
N THR A 286 -18.20 -42.94 23.22
CA THR A 286 -17.58 -42.62 24.51
C THR A 286 -17.67 -41.11 24.80
N PRO A 287 -17.80 -40.72 26.07
CA PRO A 287 -17.87 -39.31 26.42
C PRO A 287 -16.55 -38.61 26.11
N SER A 288 -16.61 -37.55 25.31
CA SER A 288 -15.52 -36.59 25.17
C SER A 288 -15.51 -35.62 26.35
N LYS A 289 -14.45 -34.82 26.49
CA LYS A 289 -14.38 -33.76 27.52
C LYS A 289 -15.41 -32.65 27.33
N LEU A 290 -16.03 -32.56 26.15
CA LEU A 290 -16.94 -31.48 25.75
C LEU A 290 -18.40 -31.94 25.62
N THR A 291 -18.64 -33.24 25.42
CA THR A 291 -19.98 -33.80 25.34
C THR A 291 -20.57 -34.00 26.74
N ASP A 292 -21.83 -33.62 26.90
CA ASP A 292 -22.54 -33.56 28.17
C ASP A 292 -23.95 -34.19 28.11
N LEU A 293 -24.32 -34.71 26.96
CA LEU A 293 -25.62 -35.29 26.66
C LEU A 293 -25.45 -36.70 26.04
N GLU A 294 -26.06 -37.71 26.66
CA GLU A 294 -26.02 -39.11 26.21
C GLU A 294 -27.36 -39.53 25.61
N PHE A 295 -27.32 -40.13 24.42
CA PHE A 295 -28.45 -40.78 23.78
C PHE A 295 -28.22 -42.30 23.71
N GLU A 296 -29.16 -43.08 24.26
CA GLU A 296 -29.23 -44.54 24.15
C GLU A 296 -30.25 -44.91 23.07
N LEU A 297 -29.77 -45.62 22.04
CA LEU A 297 -30.53 -46.14 20.90
C LEU A 297 -30.54 -47.67 20.94
N ASP A 298 -31.25 -48.30 19.99
CA ASP A 298 -31.44 -49.76 19.97
C ASP A 298 -30.12 -50.53 19.78
N ASP A 299 -29.17 -49.94 19.06
CA ASP A 299 -27.91 -50.55 18.64
C ASP A 299 -26.65 -49.92 19.27
N GLY A 300 -26.80 -48.92 20.16
CA GLY A 300 -25.66 -48.30 20.83
C GLY A 300 -25.96 -46.99 21.54
N THR A 301 -24.90 -46.29 21.95
CA THR A 301 -24.96 -44.97 22.60
C THR A 301 -24.18 -43.94 21.80
N ILE A 302 -24.62 -42.68 21.85
CA ILE A 302 -23.91 -41.55 21.24
C ILE A 302 -23.88 -40.36 22.19
N TRP A 303 -22.69 -39.77 22.33
CA TRP A 303 -22.45 -38.59 23.14
C TRP A 303 -22.45 -37.33 22.29
N VAL A 304 -23.20 -36.32 22.73
CA VAL A 304 -23.41 -35.08 21.98
C VAL A 304 -23.27 -33.84 22.86
N HIS A 305 -23.23 -32.67 22.24
CA HIS A 305 -23.17 -31.38 22.92
C HIS A 305 -24.60 -30.84 23.11
N SER A 306 -25.05 -30.73 24.36
CA SER A 306 -26.36 -30.19 24.73
C SER A 306 -26.60 -28.82 24.12
N LEU A 307 -25.57 -27.96 24.14
CA LEU A 307 -25.61 -26.60 23.60
C LEU A 307 -25.99 -26.56 22.12
N VAL A 308 -25.44 -27.44 21.28
CA VAL A 308 -25.70 -27.43 19.83
C VAL A 308 -27.17 -27.76 19.57
N LEU A 309 -27.72 -28.77 20.27
CA LEU A 309 -29.12 -29.15 20.12
C LEU A 309 -30.08 -28.13 20.75
N ALA A 310 -29.74 -27.58 21.92
CA ALA A 310 -30.53 -26.54 22.58
C ALA A 310 -30.74 -25.30 21.73
N LEU A 311 -29.81 -25.02 20.83
CA LEU A 311 -29.86 -23.83 19.98
C LEU A 311 -30.53 -24.08 18.64
N SER A 312 -30.52 -25.33 18.19
CA SER A 312 -31.10 -25.71 16.90
C SER A 312 -32.48 -26.35 17.00
N VAL A 313 -32.89 -26.81 18.18
CA VAL A 313 -34.15 -27.52 18.41
C VAL A 313 -34.94 -26.82 19.52
N PRO A 314 -36.06 -26.14 19.21
CA PRO A 314 -36.82 -25.34 20.17
C PRO A 314 -37.34 -26.14 21.37
N THR A 315 -37.77 -27.39 21.17
CA THR A 315 -38.31 -28.26 22.23
C THR A 315 -37.24 -28.67 23.24
N LEU A 316 -36.04 -29.00 22.76
CA LEU A 316 -34.90 -29.29 23.62
C LEU A 316 -34.40 -28.03 24.34
N LYS A 317 -34.51 -26.85 23.71
CA LYS A 317 -34.19 -25.57 24.35
C LYS A 317 -35.03 -25.33 25.59
N THR A 318 -36.35 -25.40 25.47
CA THR A 318 -37.27 -25.21 26.60
C THR A 318 -37.04 -26.26 27.68
N LEU A 319 -36.82 -27.52 27.28
CA LEU A 319 -36.48 -28.60 28.21
C LEU A 319 -35.22 -28.28 29.03
N PHE A 320 -34.12 -27.92 28.37
CA PHE A 320 -32.86 -27.62 29.07
C PHE A 320 -32.95 -26.35 29.91
N GLN A 321 -33.74 -25.35 29.50
CA GLN A 321 -34.04 -24.17 30.30
C GLN A 321 -34.80 -24.53 31.57
N ASP A 322 -35.91 -25.26 31.46
CA ASP A 322 -36.73 -25.69 32.60
C ASP A 322 -35.88 -26.51 33.58
N LEU A 323 -35.07 -27.44 33.06
CA LEU A 323 -34.14 -28.22 33.86
C LEU A 323 -33.12 -27.33 34.55
N SER A 324 -32.49 -26.38 33.87
CA SER A 324 -31.51 -25.47 34.49
C SER A 324 -32.09 -24.63 35.63
N THR A 325 -33.37 -24.25 35.56
CA THR A 325 -34.05 -23.50 36.64
C THR A 325 -34.34 -24.34 37.88
N LEU A 326 -34.62 -25.63 37.70
CA LEU A 326 -34.95 -26.57 38.79
C LEU A 326 -33.74 -26.93 39.68
N TYR A 327 -32.52 -26.74 39.17
CA TYR A 327 -31.28 -27.14 39.83
C TYR A 327 -30.43 -25.96 40.36
N THR A 328 -31.04 -24.80 40.61
CA THR A 328 -30.38 -23.68 41.29
C THR A 328 -30.12 -24.02 42.76
N GLU A 329 -28.87 -23.78 43.19
CA GLU A 329 -28.08 -24.11 44.41
C GLU A 329 -28.72 -24.63 45.72
N ASP A 330 -30.04 -24.55 45.93
CA ASP A 330 -30.71 -24.91 47.19
C ASP A 330 -31.45 -26.26 47.17
N SER A 331 -31.58 -26.93 46.02
CA SER A 331 -32.25 -28.24 45.91
C SER A 331 -31.23 -29.39 45.96
N LYS A 332 -31.15 -30.10 47.11
CA LYS A 332 -30.40 -31.36 47.20
C LYS A 332 -30.84 -32.30 46.07
N PRO A 333 -29.92 -32.85 45.26
CA PRO A 333 -30.28 -33.71 44.14
C PRO A 333 -30.92 -34.98 44.70
N ARG A 334 -32.18 -35.24 44.35
CA ARG A 334 -32.73 -36.59 44.49
C ARG A 334 -32.22 -37.37 43.27
N ASP A 335 -31.57 -38.50 43.54
CA ASP A 335 -31.04 -39.38 42.50
C ASP A 335 -32.15 -39.83 41.54
N ARG A 336 -32.01 -39.43 40.27
CA ARG A 336 -32.83 -39.81 39.11
C ARG A 336 -34.31 -39.40 39.17
N PHE A 337 -34.67 -38.41 38.35
CA PHE A 337 -36.05 -38.16 37.94
C PHE A 337 -36.27 -38.66 36.52
N SER A 338 -37.46 -39.20 36.24
CA SER A 338 -37.93 -39.53 34.89
C SER A 338 -38.87 -38.43 34.44
N LEU A 339 -38.59 -37.81 33.30
CA LEU A 339 -39.51 -36.87 32.66
C LEU A 339 -40.04 -37.53 31.38
N ASP A 340 -41.37 -37.53 31.23
CA ASP A 340 -42.03 -38.02 30.02
C ASP A 340 -42.06 -36.86 29.02
N PHE A 341 -41.33 -37.00 27.92
CA PHE A 341 -41.30 -36.03 26.83
C PHE A 341 -41.77 -36.69 25.53
N PRO A 342 -42.60 -36.02 24.72
CA PRO A 342 -43.05 -36.56 23.43
C PRO A 342 -41.84 -36.95 22.57
N GLY A 343 -41.83 -38.19 22.05
CA GLY A 343 -40.73 -38.72 21.23
C GLY A 343 -39.59 -39.40 21.98
N PHE A 344 -39.47 -39.22 23.30
CA PHE A 344 -38.39 -39.83 24.10
C PHE A 344 -38.96 -40.90 25.05
N GLU A 345 -38.44 -42.13 24.97
CA GLU A 345 -38.92 -43.24 25.82
C GLU A 345 -38.66 -42.97 27.30
N ARG A 346 -37.52 -42.33 27.61
CA ARG A 346 -37.10 -42.00 28.97
C ARG A 346 -36.06 -40.89 28.96
N CYS A 347 -36.27 -39.86 29.78
CA CYS A 347 -35.24 -38.88 30.11
C CYS A 347 -34.83 -39.08 31.57
N SER A 348 -33.53 -39.21 31.85
CA SER A 348 -33.00 -39.25 33.22
C SER A 348 -31.81 -38.32 33.42
N VAL A 349 -31.65 -37.83 34.63
CA VAL A 349 -30.56 -36.92 35.01
C VAL A 349 -29.65 -37.62 36.01
N SER A 350 -28.35 -37.56 35.75
CA SER A 350 -27.29 -37.97 36.66
C SER A 350 -26.41 -36.76 37.02
N PHE A 351 -25.67 -36.84 38.11
CA PHE A 351 -24.77 -35.76 38.53
C PHE A 351 -23.34 -36.27 38.56
N GLU A 352 -22.46 -35.58 37.84
CA GLU A 352 -21.01 -35.84 37.88
C GLU A 352 -20.30 -34.51 38.12
N ASN A 353 -19.47 -34.43 39.17
CA ASN A 353 -18.79 -33.20 39.59
C ASN A 353 -19.72 -31.97 39.75
N GLN A 354 -20.93 -32.18 40.31
CA GLN A 354 -21.96 -31.15 40.49
C GLN A 354 -22.55 -30.58 39.18
N LYS A 355 -22.26 -31.17 38.02
CA LYS A 355 -22.91 -30.84 36.75
C LYS A 355 -24.01 -31.87 36.42
N PRO A 356 -25.20 -31.44 35.98
CA PRO A 356 -26.23 -32.35 35.49
C PRO A 356 -25.78 -32.96 34.15
N ARG A 357 -25.91 -34.28 34.03
CA ARG A 357 -25.76 -35.03 32.78
C ARG A 357 -27.10 -35.65 32.42
N PHE A 358 -27.55 -35.37 31.20
CA PHE A 358 -28.84 -35.84 30.71
C PHE A 358 -28.66 -37.10 29.88
N HIS A 359 -29.56 -38.05 30.10
CA HIS A 359 -29.59 -39.36 29.48
C HIS A 359 -30.96 -39.53 28.82
N PHE A 360 -30.98 -39.68 27.51
CA PHE A 360 -32.21 -39.85 26.74
C PHE A 360 -32.22 -41.21 26.06
N LYS A 361 -33.33 -41.93 26.20
CA LYS A 361 -33.57 -43.17 25.47
C LYS A 361 -34.52 -42.93 24.30
N ILE A 362 -34.12 -43.38 23.12
CA ILE A 362 -34.81 -43.19 21.84
C ILE A 362 -34.87 -44.53 21.09
N GLN A 363 -35.93 -44.77 20.31
CA GLN A 363 -36.02 -45.92 19.40
C GLN A 363 -35.35 -45.62 18.05
N GLY A 364 -34.69 -46.62 17.47
CA GLY A 364 -34.07 -46.57 16.14
C GLY A 364 -32.56 -46.77 16.15
N GLN A 365 -31.94 -46.66 14.98
CA GLN A 365 -30.51 -46.97 14.77
C GLN A 365 -29.62 -45.73 14.89
N ILE A 366 -28.41 -45.91 15.44
CA ILE A 366 -27.42 -44.86 15.69
C ILE A 366 -26.95 -44.16 14.40
N ASN A 367 -26.86 -44.87 13.28
CA ASN A 367 -26.46 -44.31 11.99
C ASN A 367 -27.49 -43.29 11.47
N ILE A 368 -28.78 -43.61 11.54
CA ILE A 368 -29.88 -42.73 11.13
C ILE A 368 -29.88 -41.47 12.00
N PHE A 369 -29.78 -41.64 13.33
CA PHE A 369 -29.71 -40.51 14.25
C PHE A 369 -28.46 -39.66 14.03
N LYS A 370 -27.32 -40.27 13.70
CA LYS A 370 -26.09 -39.56 13.37
C LYS A 370 -26.22 -38.72 12.10
N SER A 371 -26.97 -39.16 11.09
CA SER A 371 -27.30 -38.36 9.90
C SER A 371 -28.18 -37.14 10.26
N ILE A 372 -29.15 -37.30 11.16
CA ILE A 372 -29.94 -36.17 11.71
C ILE A 372 -29.01 -35.17 12.42
N LEU A 373 -28.10 -35.66 13.27
CA LEU A 373 -27.12 -34.80 13.95
C LEU A 373 -26.17 -34.13 12.95
N GLU A 374 -25.78 -34.79 11.86
CA GLU A 374 -24.91 -34.22 10.83
C GLU A 374 -25.50 -32.95 10.25
N PHE A 375 -26.81 -32.91 10.01
CA PHE A 375 -27.50 -31.70 9.56
C PHE A 375 -27.34 -30.55 10.56
N TYR A 376 -27.60 -30.80 11.85
CA TYR A 376 -27.56 -29.75 12.87
C TYR A 376 -26.15 -29.23 13.17
N TYR A 377 -25.12 -30.03 12.90
CA TYR A 377 -23.73 -29.60 13.06
C TYR A 377 -23.13 -29.06 11.76
N THR A 378 -23.44 -29.62 10.60
CA THR A 378 -22.72 -29.27 9.36
C THR A 378 -23.56 -28.44 8.40
N GLY A 379 -24.87 -28.37 8.62
CA GLY A 379 -25.85 -27.83 7.70
C GLY A 379 -26.14 -28.76 6.51
N ASP A 380 -25.66 -30.00 6.53
CA ASP A 380 -25.78 -30.95 5.42
C ASP A 380 -25.85 -32.40 5.95
N ILE A 381 -26.31 -33.32 5.11
CA ILE A 381 -26.37 -34.76 5.40
C ILE A 381 -25.61 -35.49 4.29
N SER A 382 -24.52 -36.18 4.66
CA SER A 382 -23.64 -36.82 3.68
C SER A 382 -24.21 -38.14 3.15
N ASP A 383 -24.96 -38.87 3.98
CA ASP A 383 -25.52 -40.19 3.68
C ASP A 383 -27.05 -40.15 3.68
N LEU A 384 -27.63 -40.27 2.49
CA LEU A 384 -29.08 -40.26 2.25
C LEU A 384 -29.62 -41.64 1.85
N ASP A 385 -28.82 -42.71 1.99
CA ASP A 385 -29.24 -44.06 1.58
C ASP A 385 -30.47 -44.56 2.39
N SER A 386 -30.70 -44.00 3.58
CA SER A 386 -31.85 -44.27 4.48
C SER A 386 -32.77 -43.05 4.67
N PHE A 387 -33.03 -42.27 3.61
CA PHE A 387 -33.84 -41.04 3.67
C PHE A 387 -35.23 -41.21 4.35
N GLU A 388 -35.96 -42.30 4.07
CA GLU A 388 -37.29 -42.54 4.65
C GLU A 388 -37.20 -42.72 6.17
N ASP A 389 -36.22 -43.50 6.63
CA ASP A 389 -35.99 -43.76 8.06
C ASP A 389 -35.53 -42.48 8.79
N ILE A 390 -34.74 -41.63 8.13
CA ILE A 390 -34.32 -40.31 8.66
C ILE A 390 -35.55 -39.42 8.91
N ILE A 391 -36.49 -39.36 7.96
CA ILE A 391 -37.71 -38.57 8.11
C ILE A 391 -38.62 -39.14 9.19
N GLU A 392 -38.78 -40.45 9.26
CA GLU A 392 -39.61 -41.10 10.28
C GLU A 392 -39.07 -40.80 11.68
N MET A 393 -37.77 -41.01 11.89
CA MET A 393 -37.10 -40.70 13.16
C MET A 393 -37.17 -39.21 13.50
N ALA A 394 -36.88 -38.32 12.54
CA ALA A 394 -36.93 -36.87 12.76
C ALA A 394 -38.34 -36.39 13.17
N ASN A 395 -39.40 -36.90 12.53
CA ASN A 395 -40.78 -36.58 12.92
C ASN A 395 -41.13 -37.11 14.31
N SER A 396 -40.66 -38.31 14.66
CA SER A 396 -40.95 -38.92 15.98
C SER A 396 -40.34 -38.12 17.14
N LEU A 397 -39.21 -37.46 16.88
CA LEU A 397 -38.42 -36.70 17.85
C LEU A 397 -38.59 -35.18 17.74
N ASP A 398 -39.47 -34.72 16.85
CA ASP A 398 -39.74 -33.29 16.58
C ASP A 398 -38.53 -32.49 16.05
N PHE A 399 -37.64 -33.13 15.29
CA PHE A 399 -36.56 -32.47 14.53
C PHE A 399 -37.08 -31.97 13.17
N SER A 400 -38.07 -31.08 13.22
CA SER A 400 -38.84 -30.63 12.04
C SER A 400 -37.97 -29.97 10.95
N GLU A 401 -36.87 -29.33 11.31
CA GLU A 401 -35.99 -28.62 10.37
C GLU A 401 -35.29 -29.56 9.38
N VAL A 402 -34.96 -30.79 9.81
CA VAL A 402 -34.38 -31.82 8.93
C VAL A 402 -35.39 -32.27 7.88
N VAL A 403 -36.65 -32.42 8.28
CA VAL A 403 -37.74 -32.83 7.38
C VAL A 403 -37.98 -31.75 6.32
N HIS A 404 -37.92 -30.48 6.72
CA HIS A 404 -38.00 -29.35 5.78
C HIS A 404 -36.81 -29.33 4.81
N TYR A 405 -35.58 -29.55 5.29
CA TYR A 405 -34.39 -29.64 4.45
C TYR A 405 -34.48 -30.75 3.39
N LEU A 406 -34.89 -31.95 3.81
CA LEU A 406 -35.02 -33.10 2.91
C LEU A 406 -36.20 -33.00 1.94
N SER A 407 -37.10 -32.02 2.12
CA SER A 407 -38.22 -31.74 1.23
C SER A 407 -37.89 -30.78 0.07
N ASP A 408 -36.60 -30.57 -0.21
CA ASP A 408 -36.05 -29.79 -1.36
C ASP A 408 -36.23 -28.25 -1.26
N ASP A 409 -36.16 -27.70 -0.04
CA ASP A 409 -36.08 -26.25 0.20
C ASP A 409 -34.61 -25.81 0.35
N GLU A 410 -33.96 -25.46 -0.78
CA GLU A 410 -32.52 -25.13 -0.88
C GLU A 410 -32.06 -23.98 0.04
N ASP A 411 -32.98 -23.17 0.58
CA ASP A 411 -32.66 -22.02 1.45
C ASP A 411 -32.52 -22.39 2.95
N CYS A 412 -33.01 -23.55 3.42
CA CYS A 412 -33.08 -23.86 4.86
C CYS A 412 -31.71 -24.04 5.55
N SER A 413 -30.76 -24.76 4.93
CA SER A 413 -29.49 -25.16 5.56
C SER A 413 -28.49 -24.01 5.72
N ARG A 414 -28.39 -23.07 4.76
CA ARG A 414 -27.56 -21.86 4.92
C ARG A 414 -28.16 -20.91 5.95
N LEU A 415 -29.48 -20.85 6.08
CA LEU A 415 -30.15 -19.99 7.04
C LEU A 415 -29.96 -20.49 8.47
N LEU A 416 -30.01 -21.80 8.73
CA LEU A 416 -29.90 -22.35 10.09
C LEU A 416 -28.54 -22.09 10.76
N LEU A 417 -27.42 -22.43 10.10
CA LEU A 417 -26.10 -22.24 10.70
C LEU A 417 -25.73 -20.75 10.84
N SER A 418 -26.12 -19.92 9.87
CA SER A 418 -25.88 -18.47 9.92
C SER A 418 -26.78 -17.78 10.95
N ALA A 419 -28.06 -18.18 11.05
CA ALA A 419 -28.99 -17.69 12.07
C ALA A 419 -28.57 -18.15 13.47
N TYR A 420 -28.03 -19.37 13.63
CA TYR A 420 -27.46 -19.85 14.89
C TYR A 420 -26.30 -18.95 15.33
N ILE A 421 -25.32 -18.75 14.44
CA ILE A 421 -24.12 -17.97 14.74
C ILE A 421 -24.50 -16.52 15.07
N GLN A 422 -25.50 -15.98 14.36
CA GLN A 422 -26.03 -14.65 14.60
C GLN A 422 -26.82 -14.57 15.93
N TYR A 423 -27.67 -15.55 16.24
CA TYR A 423 -28.44 -15.64 17.48
C TYR A 423 -27.50 -15.73 18.69
N MET A 424 -26.51 -16.62 18.62
CA MET A 424 -25.48 -16.77 19.64
C MET A 424 -24.64 -15.50 19.79
N GLY A 425 -24.29 -14.83 18.68
CA GLY A 425 -23.61 -13.53 18.70
C GLY A 425 -24.41 -12.39 19.29
N GLN A 426 -25.74 -12.43 19.21
CA GLN A 426 -26.62 -11.39 19.75
C GLN A 426 -26.97 -11.65 21.23
N HIS A 427 -26.89 -12.89 21.69
CA HIS A 427 -27.36 -13.28 23.02
C HIS A 427 -26.30 -13.94 23.93
N TYR A 428 -25.02 -13.98 23.54
CA TYR A 428 -23.94 -14.58 24.37
C TYR A 428 -23.77 -13.93 25.74
N THR A 429 -24.16 -12.66 25.91
CA THR A 429 -24.12 -11.95 27.20
C THR A 429 -25.44 -11.96 27.96
N GLU A 430 -26.58 -12.19 27.29
CA GLU A 430 -27.91 -11.94 27.87
C GLU A 430 -28.62 -13.23 28.31
N ASN A 431 -28.20 -14.39 27.80
CA ASN A 431 -28.81 -15.67 28.10
C ASN A 431 -27.80 -16.63 28.77
N ASN A 432 -28.00 -16.90 30.07
CA ASN A 432 -27.26 -17.92 30.85
C ASN A 432 -27.62 -19.37 30.47
N ILE A 433 -28.28 -19.59 29.33
CA ILE A 433 -28.80 -20.90 28.95
C ILE A 433 -27.61 -21.82 28.70
N LEU A 434 -27.45 -22.85 29.53
CA LEU A 434 -26.35 -23.83 29.47
C LEU A 434 -24.94 -23.23 29.63
N SER A 435 -24.81 -22.00 30.15
CA SER A 435 -23.50 -21.45 30.47
C SER A 435 -22.83 -22.27 31.58
N ASP A 436 -21.66 -22.80 31.32
CA ASP A 436 -20.97 -23.74 32.21
C ASP A 436 -19.63 -23.19 32.74
N ILE A 437 -19.37 -21.91 32.46
CA ILE A 437 -18.26 -21.11 32.94
C ILE A 437 -18.64 -19.62 33.02
N THR A 438 -18.07 -18.90 33.97
CA THR A 438 -18.23 -17.46 34.17
C THR A 438 -16.86 -16.79 34.28
N PHE A 439 -16.61 -15.76 33.48
CA PHE A 439 -15.40 -14.95 33.59
C PHE A 439 -15.63 -13.75 34.48
N LEU A 440 -14.69 -13.45 35.36
CA LEU A 440 -14.65 -12.25 36.20
C LEU A 440 -13.70 -11.25 35.55
N VAL A 441 -14.23 -10.26 34.82
CA VAL A 441 -13.44 -9.41 33.93
C VAL A 441 -13.29 -8.00 34.49
N GLY A 442 -12.06 -7.48 34.42
CA GLY A 442 -11.72 -6.13 34.86
C GLY A 442 -11.67 -5.98 36.38
N GLN A 443 -11.30 -4.78 36.83
CA GLN A 443 -11.15 -4.47 38.27
C GLN A 443 -12.47 -4.59 39.04
N ASP A 444 -13.59 -4.35 38.37
CA ASP A 444 -14.94 -4.47 38.94
C ASP A 444 -15.45 -5.92 38.98
N LEU A 445 -14.66 -6.89 38.49
CA LEU A 445 -14.99 -8.32 38.44
C LEU A 445 -16.36 -8.59 37.80
N VAL A 446 -16.62 -7.93 36.67
CA VAL A 446 -17.89 -8.09 35.94
C VAL A 446 -18.04 -9.54 35.51
N GLU A 447 -19.14 -10.18 35.92
CA GLU A 447 -19.43 -11.57 35.60
C GLU A 447 -19.94 -11.69 34.16
N ILE A 448 -19.25 -12.50 33.35
CA ILE A 448 -19.63 -12.78 31.96
C ILE A 448 -19.81 -14.29 31.80
N PRO A 449 -21.04 -14.78 31.61
CA PRO A 449 -21.31 -16.19 31.33
C PRO A 449 -20.77 -16.59 29.95
N ALA A 450 -20.30 -17.83 29.81
CA ALA A 450 -19.86 -18.38 28.53
C ALA A 450 -19.97 -19.91 28.50
N HIS A 451 -19.54 -20.51 27.37
CA HIS A 451 -19.64 -21.95 27.11
C HIS A 451 -18.26 -22.53 26.81
N ARG A 452 -17.80 -23.47 27.63
CA ARG A 452 -16.48 -24.13 27.46
C ARG A 452 -16.33 -24.76 26.08
N VAL A 453 -17.40 -25.34 25.53
CA VAL A 453 -17.41 -25.99 24.21
C VAL A 453 -17.09 -25.02 23.07
N ILE A 454 -17.60 -23.78 23.11
CA ILE A 454 -17.33 -22.77 22.08
C ILE A 454 -15.88 -22.27 22.20
N LEU A 455 -15.48 -21.93 23.43
CA LEU A 455 -14.17 -21.34 23.71
C LEU A 455 -13.03 -22.31 23.37
N SER A 456 -13.15 -23.57 23.81
CA SER A 456 -12.10 -24.57 23.66
C SER A 456 -11.88 -25.00 22.22
N GLN A 457 -12.91 -24.98 21.39
CA GLN A 457 -12.77 -25.33 19.97
C GLN A 457 -12.24 -24.18 19.11
N ARG A 458 -12.36 -22.93 19.58
CA ARG A 458 -11.94 -21.73 18.83
C ARG A 458 -10.69 -21.07 19.39
N SER A 459 -10.20 -21.52 20.54
CA SER A 459 -8.95 -21.08 21.14
C SER A 459 -8.24 -22.27 21.76
N ASP A 460 -7.06 -22.60 21.24
CA ASP A 460 -6.20 -23.65 21.79
C ASP A 460 -5.81 -23.35 23.25
N VAL A 461 -5.68 -22.06 23.59
CA VAL A 461 -5.39 -21.60 24.96
C VAL A 461 -6.54 -21.94 25.89
N PHE A 462 -7.78 -21.63 25.50
CA PHE A 462 -8.95 -22.05 26.30
C PHE A 462 -9.11 -23.57 26.34
N SER A 463 -8.82 -24.28 25.25
CA SER A 463 -8.82 -25.74 25.24
C SER A 463 -7.88 -26.33 26.30
N ALA A 464 -6.64 -25.82 26.34
CA ALA A 464 -5.67 -26.23 27.33
C ALA A 464 -6.11 -25.85 28.75
N MET A 465 -6.52 -24.60 28.95
CA MET A 465 -6.87 -24.05 30.26
C MET A 465 -8.13 -24.70 30.87
N LEU A 466 -9.13 -24.99 30.06
CA LEU A 466 -10.46 -25.42 30.53
C LEU A 466 -10.65 -26.94 30.48
N LEU A 467 -9.89 -27.67 29.64
CA LEU A 467 -10.08 -29.11 29.46
C LEU A 467 -8.90 -29.96 29.91
N ASN A 468 -7.68 -29.43 29.93
CA ASN A 468 -6.52 -30.20 30.39
C ASN A 468 -6.39 -30.01 31.90
N GLY A 469 -6.60 -31.08 32.66
CA GLY A 469 -6.70 -31.10 34.13
C GLY A 469 -5.46 -30.61 34.90
N ASP A 470 -4.46 -30.09 34.18
CA ASP A 470 -3.24 -29.49 34.71
C ASP A 470 -3.46 -28.05 35.22
N PHE A 471 -4.56 -27.41 34.81
CA PHE A 471 -4.93 -26.05 35.21
C PHE A 471 -6.05 -26.05 36.24
N VAL A 472 -6.02 -25.12 37.19
CA VAL A 472 -7.06 -25.00 38.24
C VAL A 472 -8.42 -24.73 37.60
N GLU A 473 -8.41 -23.93 36.53
CA GLU A 473 -9.56 -23.49 35.77
C GLU A 473 -10.30 -24.64 35.07
N SER A 474 -9.63 -25.78 34.86
CA SER A 474 -10.27 -27.00 34.38
C SER A 474 -11.37 -27.49 35.33
N SER A 475 -11.23 -27.21 36.63
CA SER A 475 -12.12 -27.66 37.70
C SER A 475 -13.05 -26.57 38.27
N THR A 476 -12.86 -25.29 37.91
CA THR A 476 -13.66 -24.18 38.43
C THR A 476 -14.74 -23.71 37.45
N CYS A 477 -15.90 -23.30 37.96
CA CYS A 477 -16.91 -22.63 37.14
C CYS A 477 -16.65 -21.12 36.97
N LYS A 478 -15.76 -20.52 37.77
CA LYS A 478 -15.37 -19.11 37.66
C LYS A 478 -13.89 -18.97 37.33
N VAL A 479 -13.57 -18.08 36.40
CA VAL A 479 -12.20 -17.80 35.93
C VAL A 479 -11.92 -16.30 35.98
N ASP A 480 -10.77 -15.92 36.53
CA ASP A 480 -10.41 -14.54 36.81
C ASP A 480 -9.60 -13.90 35.67
N PHE A 481 -10.10 -12.79 35.15
CA PHE A 481 -9.48 -11.92 34.13
C PHE A 481 -9.45 -10.45 34.60
N ARG A 482 -9.11 -10.21 35.88
CA ARG A 482 -9.10 -8.86 36.50
C ARG A 482 -8.25 -7.80 35.79
N ASP A 483 -7.15 -8.22 35.15
CA ASP A 483 -6.22 -7.32 34.45
C ASP A 483 -6.63 -7.06 32.98
N THR A 484 -7.78 -7.59 32.57
CA THR A 484 -8.28 -7.49 31.20
C THR A 484 -9.33 -6.38 31.08
N ASN A 485 -9.23 -5.56 30.04
CA ASN A 485 -10.26 -4.58 29.71
C ASN A 485 -11.57 -5.28 29.26
N LEU A 486 -12.69 -4.87 29.86
CA LEU A 486 -14.02 -5.45 29.63
C LEU A 486 -14.43 -5.41 28.15
N GLU A 487 -14.20 -4.28 27.49
CA GLU A 487 -14.60 -4.07 26.09
C GLU A 487 -13.76 -4.92 25.14
N SER A 488 -12.46 -5.00 25.38
CA SER A 488 -11.57 -5.92 24.66
C SER A 488 -11.99 -7.38 24.81
N PHE A 489 -12.36 -7.79 26.03
CA PHE A 489 -12.84 -9.15 26.27
C PHE A 489 -14.17 -9.42 25.54
N ARG A 490 -15.10 -8.47 25.54
CA ARG A 490 -16.37 -8.57 24.80
C ARG A 490 -16.13 -8.70 23.30
N SER A 491 -15.23 -7.92 22.70
CA SER A 491 -14.90 -8.05 21.28
C SER A 491 -14.30 -9.42 20.94
N VAL A 492 -13.42 -9.95 21.80
CA VAL A 492 -12.88 -11.32 21.63
C VAL A 492 -13.98 -12.37 21.78
N LEU A 493 -14.87 -12.20 22.75
CA LEU A 493 -15.96 -13.15 23.00
C LEU A 493 -16.96 -13.14 21.83
N GLU A 494 -17.36 -11.97 21.34
CA GLU A 494 -18.16 -11.83 20.11
C GLU A 494 -17.50 -12.56 18.94
N TYR A 495 -16.18 -12.40 18.78
CA TYR A 495 -15.42 -13.13 17.76
C TYR A 495 -15.41 -14.64 17.98
N LEU A 496 -15.25 -15.13 19.20
CA LEU A 496 -15.31 -16.57 19.48
C LEU A 496 -16.69 -17.16 19.21
N TYR A 497 -17.77 -16.38 19.28
CA TYR A 497 -19.12 -16.88 19.00
C TYR A 497 -19.48 -16.76 17.52
N THR A 498 -19.17 -15.61 16.92
CA THR A 498 -19.62 -15.25 15.57
C THR A 498 -18.57 -15.48 14.49
N GLY A 499 -17.30 -15.47 14.86
CA GLY A 499 -16.14 -15.39 13.97
C GLY A 499 -16.03 -14.05 13.23
N GLU A 500 -16.80 -13.05 13.66
CA GLU A 500 -16.73 -11.66 13.24
C GLU A 500 -16.69 -10.80 14.51
N CYS A 501 -16.44 -9.50 14.37
CA CYS A 501 -16.62 -8.58 15.48
C CYS A 501 -17.05 -7.27 14.86
N LYS A 502 -18.28 -6.81 15.05
CA LYS A 502 -18.80 -5.68 14.26
C LYS A 502 -18.21 -4.37 14.73
N GLU A 503 -18.19 -4.17 16.04
CA GLU A 503 -17.67 -2.97 16.68
C GLU A 503 -16.53 -3.33 17.62
N MET A 504 -15.38 -2.67 17.47
CA MET A 504 -14.24 -2.79 18.37
C MET A 504 -13.96 -1.43 18.98
N SER A 505 -14.37 -1.23 20.23
CA SER A 505 -14.14 0.02 20.97
C SER A 505 -12.68 0.13 21.42
N ASP A 506 -12.06 -0.96 21.86
CA ASP A 506 -10.66 -1.02 22.27
C ASP A 506 -9.83 -1.91 21.32
N LEU A 507 -9.34 -1.30 20.23
CA LEU A 507 -8.57 -2.01 19.20
C LEU A 507 -7.23 -2.57 19.71
N HIS A 508 -6.55 -1.83 20.58
CA HIS A 508 -5.23 -2.22 21.11
C HIS A 508 -5.34 -3.35 22.12
N GLY A 509 -6.27 -3.25 23.08
CA GLY A 509 -6.53 -4.32 24.03
C GLY A 509 -7.08 -5.59 23.35
N THR A 510 -7.93 -5.44 22.33
CA THR A 510 -8.44 -6.57 21.54
C THR A 510 -7.30 -7.29 20.82
N LEU A 511 -6.37 -6.54 20.21
CA LEU A 511 -5.18 -7.12 19.55
C LEU A 511 -4.32 -7.91 20.56
N GLN A 512 -4.07 -7.34 21.74
CA GLN A 512 -3.31 -7.98 22.81
C GLN A 512 -3.95 -9.31 23.23
N LEU A 513 -5.25 -9.30 23.52
CA LEU A 513 -5.98 -10.51 23.91
C LEU A 513 -6.06 -11.53 22.78
N ALA A 514 -6.27 -11.08 21.54
CA ALA A 514 -6.31 -11.96 20.38
C ALA A 514 -5.00 -12.73 20.21
N ASN A 515 -3.85 -12.08 20.35
CA ASN A 515 -2.57 -12.77 20.32
C ASN A 515 -2.38 -13.69 21.53
N PHE A 516 -2.72 -13.24 22.73
CA PHE A 516 -2.62 -14.05 23.96
C PHE A 516 -3.42 -15.35 23.86
N LEU A 517 -4.61 -15.30 23.26
CA LEU A 517 -5.51 -16.45 23.07
C LEU A 517 -5.23 -17.23 21.77
N CYS A 518 -4.14 -16.92 21.07
CA CYS A 518 -3.71 -17.53 19.81
C CYS A 518 -4.72 -17.39 18.65
N LEU A 519 -5.53 -16.34 18.64
CA LEU A 519 -6.57 -16.06 17.64
C LEU A 519 -6.00 -15.35 16.41
N ARG A 520 -5.23 -16.07 15.59
CA ARG A 520 -4.47 -15.49 14.46
C ARG A 520 -5.31 -14.70 13.47
N HIS A 521 -6.54 -15.15 13.18
CA HIS A 521 -7.44 -14.46 12.25
C HIS A 521 -7.99 -13.16 12.85
N LEU A 522 -8.34 -13.15 14.15
CA LEU A 522 -8.72 -11.92 14.86
C LEU A 522 -7.56 -10.91 14.90
N VAL A 523 -6.32 -11.36 15.09
CA VAL A 523 -5.13 -10.48 14.96
C VAL A 523 -5.13 -9.79 13.60
N MET A 524 -5.36 -10.51 12.49
CA MET A 524 -5.41 -9.91 11.15
C MET A 524 -6.55 -8.88 10.99
N ILE A 525 -7.70 -9.13 11.61
CA ILE A 525 -8.83 -8.18 11.63
C ILE A 525 -8.42 -6.91 12.40
N CYS A 526 -7.78 -7.04 13.56
CA CYS A 526 -7.27 -5.91 14.32
C CYS A 526 -6.22 -5.12 13.54
N GLU A 527 -5.29 -5.79 12.84
CA GLU A 527 -4.28 -5.14 11.98
C GLU A 527 -4.95 -4.23 10.93
N ASP A 528 -5.96 -4.73 10.22
CA ASP A 528 -6.71 -3.99 9.20
C ASP A 528 -7.49 -2.81 9.79
N ARG A 529 -8.17 -3.02 10.92
CA ARG A 529 -8.98 -1.97 11.58
C ARG A 529 -8.14 -0.85 12.16
N ILE A 530 -7.01 -1.17 12.79
CA ILE A 530 -6.10 -0.16 13.35
C ILE A 530 -5.54 0.71 12.22
N ALA A 531 -5.11 0.11 11.10
CA ALA A 531 -4.62 0.86 9.94
C ALA A 531 -5.69 1.79 9.34
N LYS A 532 -6.93 1.31 9.22
CA LYS A 532 -8.08 2.12 8.77
C LYS A 532 -8.38 3.27 9.73
N TYR A 533 -8.35 3.00 11.04
CA TYR A 533 -8.59 4.00 12.07
C TYR A 533 -7.52 5.11 12.04
N ILE A 534 -6.24 4.76 11.94
CA ILE A 534 -5.15 5.74 11.79
C ILE A 534 -5.31 6.57 10.52
N THR A 535 -5.71 5.92 9.41
CA THR A 535 -5.96 6.61 8.14
C THR A 535 -7.11 7.61 8.26
N GLN A 536 -8.18 7.25 8.97
CA GLN A 536 -9.29 8.15 9.24
C GLN A 536 -8.87 9.33 10.12
N MET A 537 -8.17 9.09 11.24
CA MET A 537 -7.65 10.16 12.11
C MET A 537 -6.77 11.15 11.34
N ARG A 538 -5.99 10.67 10.38
CA ARG A 538 -5.17 11.53 9.52
C ARG A 538 -6.02 12.41 8.59
N GLN A 539 -7.11 11.88 8.04
CA GLN A 539 -8.04 12.65 7.20
C GLN A 539 -8.77 13.74 7.99
N GLU A 540 -9.02 13.49 9.27
CA GLU A 540 -9.62 14.44 10.21
C GLU A 540 -8.62 15.47 10.78
N GLU A 541 -7.36 15.46 10.31
CA GLU A 541 -6.26 16.31 10.79
C GLU A 541 -6.03 16.24 12.32
N ASN A 542 -6.35 15.09 12.93
CA ASN A 542 -6.12 14.87 14.36
C ASN A 542 -4.62 14.71 14.64
N ASN A 543 -4.05 15.55 15.52
CA ASN A 543 -2.63 15.52 15.87
C ASN A 543 -2.22 14.27 16.67
N ASP A 544 -3.17 13.64 17.38
CA ASP A 544 -2.93 12.47 18.22
C ASP A 544 -2.64 11.21 17.38
N VAL A 545 -2.86 11.28 16.06
CA VAL A 545 -2.56 10.19 15.11
C VAL A 545 -1.12 9.70 15.20
N TYR A 546 -0.18 10.59 15.53
CA TYR A 546 1.25 10.26 15.59
C TYR A 546 1.64 9.53 16.87
N GLU A 547 0.99 9.83 17.99
CA GLU A 547 1.15 9.07 19.23
C GLU A 547 0.53 7.68 19.05
N TYR A 548 -0.69 7.64 18.50
CA TYR A 548 -1.42 6.40 18.28
C TYR A 548 -0.70 5.45 17.30
N VAL A 549 -0.09 5.95 16.21
CA VAL A 549 0.67 5.09 15.29
C VAL A 549 1.98 4.56 15.89
N ILE A 550 2.65 5.33 16.76
CA ILE A 550 3.83 4.84 17.49
C ILE A 550 3.41 3.71 18.44
N GLY A 551 2.35 3.93 19.23
CA GLY A 551 1.81 2.89 20.12
C GLY A 551 1.37 1.64 19.34
N SER A 552 0.68 1.83 18.22
CA SER A 552 0.23 0.72 17.35
C SER A 552 1.40 -0.07 16.76
N TYR A 553 2.49 0.59 16.38
CA TYR A 553 3.70 -0.07 15.90
C TYR A 553 4.33 -0.95 16.99
N ILE A 554 4.51 -0.40 18.19
CA ILE A 554 5.11 -1.12 19.33
C ILE A 554 4.27 -2.33 19.70
N LEU A 555 2.94 -2.16 19.77
CA LEU A 555 2.01 -3.26 20.02
C LEU A 555 2.04 -4.30 18.91
N GLY A 556 2.16 -3.88 17.64
CA GLY A 556 2.29 -4.80 16.52
C GLY A 556 3.53 -5.68 16.61
N GLU A 557 4.68 -5.10 16.98
CA GLU A 557 5.91 -5.87 17.20
C GLU A 557 5.80 -6.82 18.40
N TYR A 558 5.23 -6.35 19.51
CA TYR A 558 5.13 -7.13 20.75
C TYR A 558 4.09 -8.25 20.67
N HIS A 559 2.97 -8.03 19.98
CA HIS A 559 1.86 -8.97 19.85
C HIS A 559 1.82 -9.68 18.49
N ASN A 560 2.96 -9.79 17.81
CA ASN A 560 3.13 -10.58 16.59
C ASN A 560 2.11 -10.24 15.47
N ALA A 561 1.93 -8.94 15.24
CA ALA A 561 1.07 -8.36 14.21
C ALA A 561 1.92 -7.70 13.10
N PRO A 562 2.60 -8.52 12.26
CA PRO A 562 3.62 -8.04 11.32
C PRO A 562 3.07 -7.17 10.18
N GLN A 563 1.81 -7.35 9.77
CA GLN A 563 1.21 -6.53 8.73
C GLN A 563 0.97 -5.11 9.26
N LEU A 564 0.50 -5.00 10.51
CA LEU A 564 0.34 -3.72 11.17
C LEU A 564 1.68 -3.04 11.41
N SER A 565 2.69 -3.75 11.93
CA SER A 565 4.03 -3.17 12.12
C SER A 565 4.62 -2.61 10.83
N ALA A 566 4.56 -3.39 9.74
CA ALA A 566 5.05 -2.96 8.43
C ALA A 566 4.28 -1.74 7.90
N TRP A 567 2.96 -1.73 8.09
CA TRP A 567 2.10 -0.62 7.70
C TRP A 567 2.41 0.65 8.50
N CYS A 568 2.52 0.56 9.83
CA CYS A 568 2.86 1.69 10.70
C CYS A 568 4.24 2.26 10.35
N LEU A 569 5.23 1.40 10.07
CA LEU A 569 6.58 1.83 9.67
C LEU A 569 6.56 2.59 8.34
N HIS A 570 5.77 2.14 7.36
CA HIS A 570 5.53 2.87 6.11
C HIS A 570 4.82 4.21 6.35
N PHE A 571 3.76 4.23 7.17
CA PHE A 571 3.02 5.44 7.49
C PHE A 571 3.92 6.49 8.15
N MET A 572 4.71 6.10 9.14
CA MET A 572 5.68 6.96 9.82
C MET A 572 6.75 7.48 8.86
N SER A 573 7.29 6.61 8.00
CA SER A 573 8.31 6.99 7.01
C SER A 573 7.77 8.00 5.99
N THR A 574 6.53 7.80 5.51
CA THR A 574 5.93 8.67 4.50
C THR A 574 5.36 9.98 5.03
N ASN A 575 5.24 10.11 6.36
CA ASN A 575 4.81 11.32 7.07
C ASN A 575 5.88 11.82 8.07
N TYR A 576 7.15 11.47 7.84
CA TYR A 576 8.26 11.65 8.78
C TYR A 576 8.42 13.08 9.30
N ASN A 577 8.26 14.08 8.42
CA ASN A 577 8.42 15.48 8.80
C ASN A 577 7.36 15.95 9.81
N ASP A 578 6.11 15.52 9.63
CA ASP A 578 5.02 15.89 10.54
C ASP A 578 5.13 15.11 11.85
N LEU A 579 5.48 13.81 11.78
CA LEU A 579 5.81 13.01 12.95
C LEU A 579 6.91 13.67 13.80
N CYS A 580 7.97 14.19 13.17
CA CYS A 580 9.03 14.95 13.85
C CYS A 580 8.58 16.32 14.40
N ARG A 581 7.51 16.91 13.87
CA ARG A 581 6.99 18.19 14.39
C ARG A 581 6.15 17.96 15.65
N HIS A 582 5.32 16.92 15.65
CA HIS A 582 4.37 16.66 16.72
C HIS A 582 4.94 15.75 17.82
N GLN A 583 5.60 14.64 17.47
CA GLN A 583 6.00 13.58 18.43
C GLN A 583 7.49 13.22 18.40
N LYS A 584 8.37 14.21 18.24
CA LYS A 584 9.83 13.98 18.19
C LYS A 584 10.42 13.30 19.42
N LYS A 585 9.94 13.66 20.62
CA LYS A 585 10.46 13.13 21.88
C LYS A 585 10.03 11.69 22.07
N GLU A 586 8.74 11.43 21.88
CA GLU A 586 8.17 10.10 21.99
C GLU A 586 8.80 9.14 20.99
N MET A 587 8.91 9.52 19.71
CA MET A 587 9.61 8.73 18.69
C MET A 587 11.01 8.30 19.15
N LYS A 588 11.80 9.22 19.74
CA LYS A 588 13.17 8.94 20.17
C LYS A 588 13.27 8.10 21.45
N ASN A 589 12.27 8.17 22.31
CA ASN A 589 12.26 7.49 23.60
C ASN A 589 11.63 6.10 23.51
N SER A 590 10.64 5.93 22.63
CA SER A 590 9.80 4.73 22.54
C SER A 590 10.24 3.77 21.43
N LEU A 591 10.96 4.24 20.40
CA LEU A 591 11.46 3.39 19.31
C LEU A 591 12.94 3.07 19.48
N ASP A 592 13.33 1.86 19.06
CA ASP A 592 14.71 1.39 19.08
C ASP A 592 15.57 2.04 17.96
N GLU A 593 16.89 1.92 18.09
CA GLU A 593 17.85 2.54 17.16
C GLU A 593 17.72 2.01 15.72
N GLU A 594 17.36 0.75 15.52
CA GLU A 594 17.22 0.17 14.19
C GLU A 594 15.99 0.72 13.48
N THR A 595 14.87 0.82 14.19
CA THR A 595 13.64 1.46 13.69
C THR A 595 13.87 2.93 13.35
N LEU A 596 14.54 3.70 14.23
CA LEU A 596 14.85 5.10 13.96
C LEU A 596 15.71 5.27 12.70
N LYS A 597 16.72 4.42 12.52
CA LYS A 597 17.54 4.39 11.31
C LYS A 597 16.73 4.03 10.08
N HIS A 598 15.82 3.05 10.17
CA HIS A 598 14.92 2.69 9.09
C HIS A 598 14.08 3.89 8.65
N LEU A 599 13.45 4.59 9.61
CA LEU A 599 12.64 5.77 9.35
C LEU A 599 13.46 6.86 8.64
N GLU A 600 14.69 7.12 9.08
CA GLU A 600 15.58 8.08 8.42
C GLU A 600 15.97 7.69 6.99
N GLU A 601 16.24 6.40 6.75
CA GLU A 601 16.61 5.87 5.44
C GLU A 601 15.45 5.88 4.44
N HIS A 602 14.22 5.65 4.91
CA HIS A 602 13.01 5.51 4.08
C HIS A 602 12.08 6.74 4.13
N ARG A 603 12.50 7.81 4.82
CA ARG A 603 11.68 9.01 4.98
C ARG A 603 11.28 9.63 3.64
N TRP A 604 10.06 10.16 3.64
CA TRP A 604 9.55 10.99 2.57
C TRP A 604 9.09 12.36 3.11
N PRO A 605 9.47 13.48 2.47
CA PRO A 605 10.40 13.57 1.35
C PRO A 605 11.86 13.23 1.72
N PRO A 606 12.66 12.67 0.78
CA PRO A 606 14.07 12.36 1.03
C PRO A 606 14.93 13.60 1.37
N VAL A 607 16.04 13.40 2.09
CA VAL A 607 16.98 14.48 2.47
C VAL A 607 17.47 15.30 1.28
N TRP A 608 17.84 14.62 0.21
CA TRP A 608 18.37 15.27 -0.98
C TRP A 608 17.34 16.18 -1.63
N TYR A 609 16.07 15.79 -1.64
CA TYR A 609 14.99 16.58 -2.22
C TYR A 609 14.81 17.87 -1.43
N LEU A 610 14.82 17.80 -0.09
CA LEU A 610 14.71 18.99 0.75
C LEU A 610 15.85 19.98 0.51
N LYS A 611 17.09 19.49 0.29
CA LYS A 611 18.24 20.33 -0.07
C LYS A 611 18.05 21.00 -1.42
N GLU A 612 17.62 20.23 -2.43
CA GLU A 612 17.37 20.74 -3.78
C GLU A 612 16.21 21.74 -3.82
N GLN A 613 15.15 21.49 -3.03
CA GLN A 613 13.99 22.36 -2.90
C GLN A 613 14.39 23.69 -2.26
N ASP A 614 15.13 23.67 -1.15
CA ASP A 614 15.63 24.89 -0.50
C ASP A 614 16.54 25.70 -1.44
N TYR A 615 17.42 25.03 -2.20
CA TYR A 615 18.25 25.68 -3.21
C TYR A 615 17.39 26.32 -4.32
N TYR A 616 16.39 25.60 -4.83
CA TYR A 616 15.49 26.10 -5.87
C TYR A 616 14.73 27.33 -5.39
N GLU A 617 14.09 27.27 -4.22
CA GLU A 617 13.32 28.36 -3.64
C GLU A 617 14.19 29.61 -3.42
N LYS A 618 15.37 29.46 -2.81
CA LYS A 618 16.34 30.55 -2.62
C LYS A 618 16.80 31.14 -3.94
N THR A 619 17.04 30.30 -4.95
CA THR A 619 17.49 30.75 -6.27
C THR A 619 16.41 31.55 -6.98
N VAL A 620 15.16 31.07 -6.97
CA VAL A 620 14.01 31.77 -7.54
C VAL A 620 13.79 33.10 -6.84
N GLN A 621 13.78 33.11 -5.50
CA GLN A 621 13.64 34.34 -4.71
C GLN A 621 14.73 35.37 -5.05
N ARG A 622 16.00 34.94 -5.08
CA ARG A 622 17.12 35.83 -5.47
C ARG A 622 16.90 36.43 -6.86
N MET A 623 16.52 35.62 -7.85
CA MET A 623 16.28 36.13 -9.21
C MET A 623 15.12 37.12 -9.26
N LEU A 624 14.03 36.89 -8.52
CA LEU A 624 12.89 37.81 -8.45
C LEU A 624 13.29 39.13 -7.79
N THR A 625 14.07 39.09 -6.70
CA THR A 625 14.59 40.28 -6.03
C THR A 625 15.48 41.10 -6.96
N GLU A 626 16.44 40.48 -7.64
CA GLU A 626 17.32 41.16 -8.61
C GLU A 626 16.52 41.81 -9.76
N GLN A 627 15.45 41.16 -10.23
CA GLN A 627 14.57 41.72 -11.24
C GLN A 627 13.81 42.95 -10.73
N ASN A 628 13.29 42.89 -9.51
CA ASN A 628 12.60 44.00 -8.88
C ASN A 628 13.54 45.20 -8.67
N GLU A 629 14.76 44.96 -8.18
CA GLU A 629 15.77 46.02 -8.06
C GLU A 629 16.13 46.67 -9.40
N LYS A 630 16.29 45.86 -10.47
CA LYS A 630 16.52 46.39 -11.82
C LYS A 630 15.35 47.23 -12.33
N ARG A 631 14.11 46.84 -12.03
CA ARG A 631 12.90 47.61 -12.38
C ARG A 631 12.87 48.94 -11.62
N GLU A 632 13.17 48.93 -10.33
CA GLU A 632 13.22 50.15 -9.51
C GLU A 632 14.35 51.10 -9.93
N ARG A 633 15.55 50.58 -10.23
CA ARG A 633 16.65 51.40 -10.79
C ARG A 633 16.26 52.07 -12.11
N LYS A 634 15.52 51.36 -12.99
CA LYS A 634 15.01 51.94 -14.25
C LYS A 634 13.94 53.01 -14.02
N LYS A 635 13.04 52.83 -13.04
CA LYS A 635 12.07 53.86 -12.64
C LYS A 635 12.78 55.12 -12.13
N ARG A 636 13.74 54.98 -11.23
CA ARG A 636 14.54 56.11 -10.69
C ARG A 636 15.29 56.87 -11.79
N LYS A 637 15.93 56.16 -12.73
CA LYS A 637 16.60 56.79 -13.88
C LYS A 637 15.64 57.58 -14.79
N ARG A 638 14.42 57.07 -15.01
CA ARG A 638 13.39 57.77 -15.80
C ARG A 638 12.87 59.04 -15.12
N ILE A 639 12.77 59.02 -13.79
CA ILE A 639 12.36 60.18 -13.00
C ILE A 639 13.46 61.27 -13.05
N CYS A 640 14.73 60.89 -12.92
CA CYS A 640 15.84 61.85 -13.02
C CYS A 640 16.09 62.39 -14.45
N SER A 641 15.76 61.62 -15.51
CA SER A 641 15.91 62.08 -16.90
C SER A 641 14.75 62.92 -17.43
N GLY A 642 13.66 63.06 -16.67
CA GLY A 642 12.49 63.87 -17.01
C GLY A 642 12.51 65.29 -16.41
N CYS A 643 13.56 65.64 -15.67
CA CYS A 643 13.84 67.00 -15.20
C CYS A 643 14.91 67.63 -16.10
N PHE A 644 14.56 67.96 -17.34
CA PHE A 644 15.27 68.92 -18.19
C PHE A 644 14.26 69.59 -19.11
#